data_AF-A0A850JXI4-F1
#
_entry.id   AF-A0A850JXI4-F1
#
_cell.length_a   1.000
_cell.length_b   1.000
_cell.length_c   1.000
_cell.angle_alpha   90.00
_cell.angle_beta   90.00
_cell.angle_gamma   90.00
#
_symmetry.space_group_name_H-M   'P 1'
#
loop_
_entity.id
_entity.type
_entity.pdbx_description
1 polymer ?
#
loop_
_entity_poly.entity_id
_entity_poly.type
_entity_poly.pdbx_seq_one_letter_code
_entity_poly.pdbx_strand_id
1 'polypeptide(L)'
;MATTSSDMNAICSQLLTPNDLEISTELFEKVMKTNIVTHIEDIKGSYSIKIYSKKQIFLSETTPILHDIGFIIVDEVTYNIQNNKDMVFVSRFNLKIKDKTEEKKINSAKENLESIITTCLKDTSLVHSQVFSLVYNQNFDLRYIMLVRAFIEYLDQAVLTINSATILHTLVTHHKITDSFVKYFCTKFNPKAKKREEELSKLEEIITEEIKQIPQITDDKILKLTFSFLQSLLRTNFYLEKETIAFKIDGKKFGENLKGIQPNFENFVYHPDFYGVHLRMSKISRGGLRWSDRHEDYRQEVKSLMITQEGKNSIIIPDGSKGGFVINKETSEVTKEYFKEIYSLYINSNLDLVDNMVDGKVVINPEVVNYDGEDPYFVVAADKGTAAMSDVANEIAIQRNYWLGDAFASGGSNGYGHKDLGITARGAIMSTKRFFIEKGIDIYKDEVSVVGIGSMSGDVFGNGLIESDKFKLLAAISHKDIFIDPNPDMEASYKERKRLFESKSGGWKNYNTKIISAGGGIFNRNDKEIELSPQIKKLVGTNKKVVSGEDLCRMLLTMEVDLLFNGGVGTYVKASDENSIDIGDKQNEAVRVDATDIKAKVVSEGGNLGFTQKARIEYALGGGRINIDGIDNAGGVDTSDHEVNLKILLNTISATDNICKEETQSTLNSMTDQVVNLVLQSTYNQALAISIDERFSRRYQNDFLKVIEVLEQNVEAFDRRSFFIPKSENINEVVDIDGSIVRPVICSLFSYSKIFVKKILLESTLIDEQFALRYLYKYFPKSFVGAYEHELLTHPLKREIIATKMADVILNSQGCTFVSDYLKLGHERFLLKIKSYLIAKQLFGAKEIRQKLYSQDYIMDVECQYKLIGKLEYTLYASTKWMVKYLKKNQLDATHILDHKEELFSLLEQVHQQKAENYIKGDAVFNQFFTVIDYLRFAIPAITIKSSTSHSFKDVVTLFYLLVHEFNILDIIIALNKVKITNRNDMVLRNQVLQFIDFIVVDYTKKILDFQRMNEEPEIAFSNYINNEKDIFYKVRDNLDTFMTKENKDIKEITVTVNQMMVSLL
;
A
#
# COMPACT_ATOMS: atom_id res chain seq x y z
N MET A 1 -60.16 62.24 -23.94
CA MET A 1 -59.04 62.11 -23.00
C MET A 1 -58.67 60.63 -22.97
N ALA A 2 -57.50 60.15 -23.39
CA ALA A 2 -56.26 60.82 -23.73
C ALA A 2 -55.54 60.07 -24.87
N THR A 3 -54.82 60.87 -25.66
CA THR A 3 -53.83 60.56 -26.68
C THR A 3 -52.70 59.66 -26.18
N THR A 4 -52.85 58.33 -26.30
CA THR A 4 -51.75 57.39 -26.02
C THR A 4 -51.55 56.29 -27.07
N SER A 5 -52.49 55.99 -27.99
CA SER A 5 -52.33 54.81 -28.87
C SER A 5 -51.39 55.00 -30.07
N SER A 6 -51.26 56.21 -30.61
CA SER A 6 -50.35 56.50 -31.73
C SER A 6 -48.89 56.38 -31.30
N ASP A 7 -48.53 57.04 -30.19
CA ASP A 7 -47.16 57.02 -29.67
C ASP A 7 -46.82 55.67 -29.08
N MET A 8 -47.76 54.97 -28.43
CA MET A 8 -47.52 53.62 -27.91
C MET A 8 -47.37 52.58 -29.03
N ASN A 9 -48.14 52.69 -30.12
CA ASN A 9 -47.92 51.87 -31.32
C ASN A 9 -46.62 52.26 -32.05
N ALA A 10 -46.25 53.54 -32.07
CA ALA A 10 -44.98 53.99 -32.63
C ALA A 10 -43.80 53.46 -31.80
N ILE A 11 -43.85 53.56 -30.47
CA ILE A 11 -42.86 53.01 -29.53
C ILE A 11 -42.81 51.48 -29.64
N CYS A 12 -43.95 50.79 -29.71
CA CYS A 12 -43.99 49.33 -29.92
C CYS A 12 -43.42 48.94 -31.29
N SER A 13 -43.67 49.72 -32.35
CA SER A 13 -43.10 49.49 -33.70
C SER A 13 -41.61 49.81 -33.80
N GLN A 14 -41.07 50.62 -32.87
CA GLN A 14 -39.63 50.87 -32.72
C GLN A 14 -38.93 49.72 -31.99
N LEU A 15 -39.65 48.97 -31.15
CA LEU A 15 -39.12 47.83 -30.39
C LEU A 15 -39.32 46.48 -31.10
N LEU A 16 -40.46 46.27 -31.76
CA LEU A 16 -40.83 45.03 -32.44
C LEU A 16 -41.29 45.28 -33.87
N THR A 17 -40.76 44.51 -34.81
CA THR A 17 -41.19 44.49 -36.20
C THR A 17 -42.21 43.34 -36.43
N PRO A 18 -43.04 43.38 -37.48
CA PRO A 18 -43.92 42.25 -37.81
C PRO A 18 -43.16 40.92 -37.95
N ASN A 19 -41.94 40.96 -38.49
CA ASN A 19 -41.08 39.79 -38.62
C ASN A 19 -40.62 39.23 -37.26
N ASP A 20 -40.56 40.05 -36.19
CA ASP A 20 -40.22 39.57 -34.85
C ASP A 20 -41.35 38.71 -34.25
N LEU A 21 -42.60 38.89 -34.69
CA LEU A 21 -43.76 38.14 -34.21
C LEU A 21 -44.00 36.84 -34.99
N GLU A 22 -43.21 36.58 -36.02
CA GLU A 22 -43.27 35.36 -36.83
C GLU A 22 -42.25 34.32 -36.33
N ILE A 23 -42.70 33.08 -36.21
CA ILE A 23 -41.83 31.92 -35.94
C ILE A 23 -42.00 30.91 -37.07
N SER A 24 -40.90 30.46 -37.67
CA SER A 24 -40.98 29.44 -38.72
C SER A 24 -41.51 28.13 -38.15
N THR A 25 -42.22 27.35 -38.97
CA THR A 25 -42.78 26.05 -38.56
C THR A 25 -41.71 25.12 -38.00
N GLU A 26 -40.53 25.08 -38.65
CA GLU A 26 -39.39 24.26 -38.22
C GLU A 26 -38.84 24.70 -36.84
N LEU A 27 -38.67 26.01 -36.62
CA LEU A 27 -38.19 26.52 -35.34
C LEU A 27 -39.22 26.29 -34.23
N PHE A 28 -40.51 26.47 -34.53
CA PHE A 28 -41.61 26.18 -33.61
C PHE A 28 -41.61 24.70 -33.20
N GLU A 29 -41.54 23.77 -34.14
CA GLU A 29 -41.45 22.33 -33.86
C GLU A 29 -40.20 22.00 -33.02
N LYS A 30 -39.06 22.65 -33.31
CA LYS A 30 -37.82 22.47 -32.55
C LYS A 30 -37.95 22.96 -31.11
N VAL A 31 -38.60 24.11 -30.86
CA VAL A 31 -38.91 24.60 -29.51
C VAL A 31 -39.87 23.64 -28.80
N MET A 32 -40.87 23.13 -29.51
CA MET A 32 -41.82 22.18 -28.95
C MET A 32 -41.16 20.84 -28.57
N LYS A 33 -40.15 20.40 -29.32
CA LYS A 33 -39.39 19.18 -29.03
C LYS A 33 -38.34 19.37 -27.94
N THR A 34 -37.65 20.52 -27.94
CA THR A 34 -36.43 20.72 -27.15
C THR A 34 -36.58 21.71 -25.99
N ASN A 35 -37.79 22.24 -25.79
CA ASN A 35 -38.20 23.23 -24.78
C ASN A 35 -37.59 24.62 -24.90
N ILE A 36 -36.29 24.73 -25.18
CA ILE A 36 -35.54 25.99 -25.32
C ILE A 36 -34.69 25.91 -26.59
N VAL A 37 -34.67 26.99 -27.37
CA VAL A 37 -33.80 27.15 -28.55
C VAL A 37 -33.28 28.57 -28.59
N THR A 38 -31.97 28.73 -28.76
CA THR A 38 -31.33 30.03 -29.02
C THR A 38 -31.06 30.18 -30.51
N HIS A 39 -31.26 31.39 -31.03
CA HIS A 39 -30.92 31.76 -32.40
C HIS A 39 -30.25 33.14 -32.44
N ILE A 40 -29.19 33.29 -33.24
CA ILE A 40 -28.49 34.56 -33.46
C ILE A 40 -28.90 35.09 -34.84
N GLU A 41 -29.53 36.25 -34.86
CA GLU A 41 -29.97 36.92 -36.08
C GLU A 41 -29.07 38.12 -36.41
N ASP A 42 -28.78 38.29 -37.70
CA ASP A 42 -28.23 39.53 -38.26
C ASP A 42 -29.34 40.25 -39.02
N ILE A 43 -29.74 41.42 -38.52
CA ILE A 43 -30.71 42.28 -39.19
C ILE A 43 -30.00 43.58 -39.58
N LYS A 44 -29.59 43.67 -40.85
CA LYS A 44 -28.98 44.87 -41.47
C LYS A 44 -27.75 45.39 -40.71
N GLY A 45 -26.91 44.51 -40.14
CA GLY A 45 -25.70 44.88 -39.41
C GLY A 45 -25.89 45.05 -37.90
N SER A 46 -27.10 44.79 -37.38
CA SER A 46 -27.39 44.69 -35.95
C SER A 46 -27.58 43.22 -35.57
N TYR A 47 -26.76 42.74 -34.65
CA TYR A 47 -26.81 41.36 -34.16
C TYR A 47 -27.73 41.26 -32.94
N SER A 48 -28.59 40.25 -32.92
CA SER A 48 -29.43 39.96 -31.76
C SER A 48 -29.47 38.47 -31.44
N ILE A 49 -29.58 38.15 -30.15
CA ILE A 49 -29.76 36.78 -29.66
C ILE A 49 -31.24 36.63 -29.28
N LYS A 50 -31.96 35.76 -29.99
CA LYS A 50 -33.33 35.38 -29.66
C LYS A 50 -33.35 34.04 -28.95
N ILE A 51 -33.96 33.99 -27.77
CA ILE A 51 -34.16 32.77 -27.00
C ILE A 51 -35.64 32.46 -26.99
N TYR A 52 -36.00 31.33 -27.57
CA TYR A 52 -37.36 30.81 -27.65
C TYR A 52 -37.54 29.72 -26.60
N SER A 53 -38.60 29.79 -25.80
CA SER A 53 -38.83 28.84 -24.71
C SER A 53 -40.31 28.54 -24.47
N LYS A 54 -40.61 27.32 -24.02
CA LYS A 54 -41.96 26.95 -23.51
C LYS A 54 -42.31 27.57 -22.17
N LYS A 55 -41.31 27.92 -21.37
CA LYS A 55 -41.46 28.59 -20.07
C LYS A 55 -40.81 29.96 -20.12
N GLN A 56 -41.34 30.91 -19.36
CA GLN A 56 -40.67 32.19 -19.20
C GLN A 56 -39.29 31.95 -18.56
N ILE A 57 -38.24 32.48 -19.21
CA ILE A 57 -36.87 32.47 -18.69
C ILE A 57 -36.59 33.88 -18.15
N PHE A 58 -36.02 33.97 -16.96
CA PHE A 58 -35.74 35.25 -16.32
C PHE A 58 -34.41 35.85 -16.77
N LEU A 59 -34.32 37.18 -16.74
CA LEU A 59 -33.10 37.92 -17.08
C LEU A 59 -31.89 37.50 -16.22
N SER A 60 -32.15 37.13 -14.95
CA SER A 60 -31.14 36.63 -14.02
C SER A 60 -30.54 35.27 -14.43
N GLU A 61 -31.22 34.50 -15.29
CA GLU A 61 -30.74 33.21 -15.80
C GLU A 61 -29.92 33.38 -17.10
N THR A 62 -30.25 34.38 -17.91
CA THR A 62 -29.68 34.58 -19.26
C THR A 62 -28.49 35.53 -19.28
N THR A 63 -28.60 36.67 -18.58
CA THR A 63 -27.56 37.72 -18.60
C THR A 63 -26.18 37.21 -18.17
N PRO A 64 -26.04 36.40 -17.09
CA PRO A 64 -24.73 35.92 -16.67
C PRO A 64 -24.03 35.09 -17.75
N ILE A 65 -24.78 34.23 -18.46
CA ILE A 65 -24.26 33.38 -19.54
C ILE A 65 -23.74 34.26 -20.69
N LEU A 66 -24.54 35.22 -21.13
CA LEU A 66 -24.19 36.12 -22.23
C LEU A 66 -22.98 37.01 -21.87
N HIS A 67 -22.93 37.47 -20.61
CA HIS A 67 -21.80 38.24 -20.09
C HIS A 67 -20.51 37.41 -20.06
N ASP A 68 -20.58 36.15 -19.61
CA ASP A 68 -19.44 35.25 -19.54
C ASP A 68 -18.88 34.83 -20.92
N ILE A 69 -19.74 34.84 -21.96
CA ILE A 69 -19.31 34.72 -23.36
C ILE A 69 -18.56 35.98 -23.83
N GLY A 70 -18.81 37.13 -23.18
CA GLY A 70 -18.18 38.42 -23.49
C GLY A 70 -19.06 39.36 -24.30
N PHE A 71 -20.37 39.10 -24.41
CA PHE A 71 -21.29 39.97 -25.13
C PHE A 71 -21.58 41.26 -24.36
N ILE A 72 -21.71 42.37 -25.11
CA ILE A 72 -22.20 43.65 -24.58
C ILE A 72 -23.66 43.81 -25.03
N ILE A 73 -24.57 43.65 -24.08
CA ILE A 73 -26.02 43.76 -24.30
C ILE A 73 -26.43 45.24 -24.23
N VAL A 74 -27.15 45.72 -25.24
CA VAL A 74 -27.68 47.10 -25.29
C VAL A 74 -29.00 47.19 -24.55
N ASP A 75 -29.94 46.31 -24.91
CA ASP A 75 -31.26 46.18 -24.30
C ASP A 75 -31.82 44.76 -24.48
N GLU A 76 -32.91 44.48 -23.78
CA GLU A 76 -33.71 43.25 -23.89
C GLU A 76 -35.14 43.62 -24.31
N VAL A 77 -35.70 42.84 -25.23
CA VAL A 77 -37.12 42.90 -25.61
C VAL A 77 -37.74 41.52 -25.40
N THR A 78 -38.76 41.42 -24.54
CA THR A 78 -39.48 40.17 -24.26
C THR A 78 -40.91 40.22 -24.78
N TYR A 79 -41.37 39.13 -25.39
CA TYR A 79 -42.73 39.01 -25.96
C TYR A 79 -43.12 37.54 -26.12
N ASN A 80 -44.39 37.28 -26.38
CA ASN A 80 -44.92 35.92 -26.54
C ASN A 80 -45.50 35.75 -27.94
N ILE A 81 -45.20 34.62 -28.57
CA ILE A 81 -45.79 34.20 -29.84
C ILE A 81 -46.81 33.09 -29.54
N GLN A 82 -48.05 33.30 -29.97
CA GLN A 82 -49.10 32.29 -29.83
C GLN A 82 -49.34 31.62 -31.18
N ASN A 83 -49.19 30.30 -31.22
CA ASN A 83 -49.47 29.49 -32.40
C ASN A 83 -50.48 28.41 -31.98
N ASN A 84 -51.73 28.55 -32.42
CA ASN A 84 -52.88 27.77 -31.95
C ASN A 84 -53.07 27.84 -30.41
N LYS A 85 -52.94 26.70 -29.71
CA LYS A 85 -53.09 26.58 -28.25
C LYS A 85 -51.77 26.70 -27.48
N ASP A 86 -50.65 26.67 -28.17
CA ASP A 86 -49.32 26.66 -27.57
C ASP A 86 -48.72 28.07 -27.57
N MET A 87 -48.05 28.41 -26.46
CA MET A 87 -47.41 29.71 -26.23
C MET A 87 -45.89 29.53 -26.19
N VAL A 88 -45.18 30.37 -26.95
CA VAL A 88 -43.72 30.45 -26.95
C VAL A 88 -43.30 31.81 -26.40
N PHE A 89 -42.49 31.80 -25.35
CA PHE A 89 -41.86 32.99 -24.78
C PHE A 89 -40.60 33.29 -25.58
N VAL A 90 -40.40 34.55 -25.95
CA VAL A 90 -39.24 35.01 -26.71
C VAL A 90 -38.55 36.15 -25.96
N SER A 91 -37.25 35.99 -25.70
CA SER A 91 -36.37 37.05 -25.21
C SER A 91 -35.37 37.40 -26.31
N ARG A 92 -35.37 38.65 -26.79
CA ARG A 92 -34.40 39.17 -27.77
C ARG A 92 -33.42 40.11 -27.07
N PHE A 93 -32.13 39.77 -27.13
CA PHE A 93 -31.02 40.59 -26.63
C PHE A 93 -30.31 41.26 -27.79
N ASN A 94 -30.33 42.59 -27.85
CA ASN A 94 -29.64 43.33 -28.90
C ASN A 94 -28.17 43.55 -28.50
N LEU A 95 -27.24 43.21 -29.40
CA LEU A 95 -25.81 43.23 -29.11
C LEU A 95 -25.13 44.50 -29.65
N LYS A 96 -24.16 45.02 -28.89
CA LYS A 96 -23.26 46.07 -29.37
C LYS A 96 -22.03 45.44 -30.04
N ILE A 97 -21.95 45.57 -31.35
CA ILE A 97 -20.80 45.16 -32.17
C ILE A 97 -19.85 46.33 -32.35
N LYS A 98 -18.57 46.16 -31.99
CA LYS A 98 -17.56 47.22 -32.06
C LYS A 98 -16.97 47.39 -33.45
N ASP A 99 -16.70 46.28 -34.15
CA ASP A 99 -16.04 46.28 -35.46
C ASP A 99 -16.36 45.03 -36.31
N LYS A 100 -15.88 45.02 -37.56
CA LYS A 100 -16.03 43.89 -38.50
C LYS A 100 -15.31 42.61 -38.09
N THR A 101 -14.37 42.68 -37.15
CA THR A 101 -13.66 41.50 -36.65
C THR A 101 -14.55 40.73 -35.68
N GLU A 102 -15.22 41.44 -34.79
CA GLU A 102 -16.24 40.89 -33.89
C GLU A 102 -17.41 40.26 -34.66
N GLU A 103 -17.87 40.93 -35.72
CA GLU A 103 -18.87 40.39 -36.64
C GLU A 103 -18.47 39.02 -37.21
N LYS A 104 -17.23 38.90 -37.71
CA LYS A 104 -16.70 37.63 -38.25
C LYS A 104 -16.62 36.53 -37.19
N LYS A 105 -16.21 36.87 -35.96
CA LYS A 105 -16.15 35.92 -34.84
C LYS A 105 -17.52 35.32 -34.56
N ILE A 106 -18.54 36.16 -34.39
CA ILE A 106 -19.92 35.73 -34.11
C ILE A 106 -20.42 34.82 -35.22
N ASN A 107 -20.24 35.21 -36.48
CA ASN A 107 -20.68 34.39 -37.61
C ASN A 107 -19.96 33.03 -37.69
N SER A 108 -18.64 33.01 -37.42
CA SER A 108 -17.87 31.75 -37.42
C SER A 108 -18.24 30.81 -36.29
N ALA A 109 -18.65 31.36 -35.13
CA ALA A 109 -18.98 30.60 -33.93
C ALA A 109 -20.49 30.46 -33.67
N LYS A 110 -21.33 30.90 -34.62
CA LYS A 110 -22.78 31.02 -34.45
C LYS A 110 -23.42 29.73 -33.90
N GLU A 111 -23.14 28.61 -34.53
CA GLU A 111 -23.74 27.31 -34.14
C GLU A 111 -23.32 26.90 -32.71
N ASN A 112 -22.04 27.08 -32.37
CA ASN A 112 -21.51 26.75 -31.04
C ASN A 112 -22.04 27.69 -29.96
N LEU A 113 -22.17 28.99 -30.27
CA LEU A 113 -22.77 29.99 -29.38
C LEU A 113 -24.24 29.67 -29.09
N GLU A 114 -25.05 29.41 -30.13
CA GLU A 114 -26.45 29.02 -29.98
C GLU A 114 -26.59 27.73 -29.16
N SER A 115 -25.75 26.74 -29.45
CA SER A 115 -25.75 25.44 -28.77
C SER A 115 -25.42 25.55 -27.28
N ILE A 116 -24.37 26.31 -26.92
CA ILE A 116 -23.95 26.47 -25.52
C ILE A 116 -24.96 27.27 -24.71
N ILE A 117 -25.48 28.37 -25.24
CA ILE A 117 -26.53 29.15 -24.55
C ILE A 117 -27.76 28.27 -24.33
N THR A 118 -28.17 27.52 -25.36
CA THR A 118 -29.31 26.60 -25.26
C THR A 118 -29.07 25.51 -24.20
N THR A 119 -27.86 24.96 -24.14
CA THR A 119 -27.54 23.84 -23.23
C THR A 119 -27.45 24.29 -21.79
N CYS A 120 -26.76 25.39 -21.49
CA CYS A 120 -26.69 25.96 -20.12
C CYS A 120 -28.07 26.33 -19.57
N LEU A 121 -28.99 26.81 -20.41
CA LEU A 121 -30.35 27.15 -19.97
C LEU A 121 -31.22 25.91 -19.72
N LYS A 122 -30.85 24.74 -20.27
CA LYS A 122 -31.56 23.47 -20.06
C LYS A 122 -31.02 22.70 -18.87
N ASP A 123 -29.70 22.72 -18.70
CA ASP A 123 -29.00 21.93 -17.71
C ASP A 123 -28.28 22.84 -16.71
N THR A 124 -28.85 22.92 -15.52
CA THR A 124 -28.32 23.74 -14.43
C THR A 124 -27.05 23.16 -13.81
N SER A 125 -26.69 21.90 -14.10
CA SER A 125 -25.40 21.32 -13.67
C SER A 125 -24.21 21.95 -14.39
N LEU A 126 -24.44 22.49 -15.60
CA LEU A 126 -23.42 23.17 -16.38
C LEU A 126 -23.26 24.62 -15.91
N VAL A 127 -22.44 24.81 -14.86
CA VAL A 127 -22.15 26.13 -14.28
C VAL A 127 -21.49 27.04 -15.31
N HIS A 128 -22.14 28.15 -15.68
CA HIS A 128 -21.56 29.15 -16.57
C HIS A 128 -20.34 29.85 -15.93
N SER A 129 -19.33 30.18 -16.73
CA SER A 129 -18.17 30.97 -16.29
C SER A 129 -17.48 31.60 -17.49
N GLN A 130 -16.51 32.49 -17.24
CA GLN A 130 -15.75 33.19 -18.28
C GLN A 130 -15.04 32.27 -19.31
N VAL A 131 -14.96 30.95 -19.07
CA VAL A 131 -14.52 30.00 -20.10
C VAL A 131 -15.44 30.03 -21.34
N PHE A 132 -16.70 30.43 -21.15
CA PHE A 132 -17.66 31.00 -22.10
C PHE A 132 -17.02 31.73 -23.28
N SER A 133 -16.11 32.63 -22.95
CA SER A 133 -15.47 33.51 -23.92
C SER A 133 -14.63 32.77 -24.97
N LEU A 134 -14.20 31.53 -24.73
CA LEU A 134 -13.46 30.73 -25.71
C LEU A 134 -14.35 30.28 -26.88
N VAL A 135 -15.66 30.18 -26.69
CA VAL A 135 -16.61 29.92 -27.77
C VAL A 135 -16.58 31.08 -28.76
N TYR A 136 -16.70 32.30 -28.23
CA TYR A 136 -16.68 33.52 -29.02
C TYR A 136 -15.29 33.81 -29.61
N ASN A 137 -14.21 33.55 -28.85
CA ASN A 137 -12.86 33.90 -29.29
C ASN A 137 -12.19 32.85 -30.17
N GLN A 138 -12.45 31.56 -29.97
CA GLN A 138 -11.75 30.43 -30.62
C GLN A 138 -12.68 29.43 -31.30
N ASN A 139 -14.00 29.68 -31.32
CA ASN A 139 -15.00 28.78 -31.88
C ASN A 139 -14.99 27.37 -31.24
N PHE A 140 -14.79 27.33 -29.92
CA PHE A 140 -14.85 26.07 -29.18
C PHE A 140 -16.29 25.59 -29.04
N ASP A 141 -16.51 24.30 -29.29
CA ASP A 141 -17.75 23.61 -28.93
C ASP A 141 -17.78 23.30 -27.41
N LEU A 142 -18.91 22.76 -26.94
CA LEU A 142 -19.08 22.42 -25.53
C LEU A 142 -18.04 21.38 -25.06
N ARG A 143 -17.61 20.46 -25.93
CA ARG A 143 -16.67 19.40 -25.56
C ARG A 143 -15.28 19.97 -25.32
N TYR A 144 -14.81 20.93 -26.12
CA TYR A 144 -13.57 21.67 -25.86
C TYR A 144 -13.67 22.57 -24.64
N ILE A 145 -14.82 23.17 -24.38
CA ILE A 145 -15.06 23.92 -23.14
C ILE A 145 -14.91 23.02 -21.91
N MET A 146 -15.54 21.84 -21.93
CA MET A 146 -15.39 20.85 -20.85
C MET A 146 -13.94 20.36 -20.71
N LEU A 147 -13.21 20.21 -21.82
CA LEU A 147 -11.80 19.85 -21.82
C LEU A 147 -10.94 20.90 -21.08
N VAL A 148 -11.16 22.19 -21.39
CA VAL A 148 -10.44 23.29 -20.71
C VAL A 148 -10.81 23.35 -19.23
N ARG A 149 -12.08 23.11 -18.87
CA ARG A 149 -12.48 22.99 -17.45
C ARG A 149 -11.77 21.83 -16.77
N ALA A 150 -11.68 20.67 -17.40
CA ALA A 150 -10.93 19.53 -16.87
C ALA A 150 -9.45 19.88 -16.61
N PHE A 151 -8.83 20.70 -17.46
CA PHE A 151 -7.47 21.20 -17.22
C PHE A 151 -7.40 22.10 -15.99
N ILE A 152 -8.35 23.03 -15.85
CA ILE A 152 -8.43 23.95 -14.71
C ILE A 152 -8.59 23.18 -13.39
N GLU A 153 -9.58 22.28 -13.32
CA GLU A 153 -9.88 21.52 -12.10
C GLU A 153 -8.71 20.61 -11.69
N TYR A 154 -8.03 19.97 -12.65
CA TYR A 154 -6.86 19.17 -12.33
C TYR A 154 -5.72 20.02 -11.76
N LEU A 155 -5.41 21.16 -12.41
CA LEU A 155 -4.30 22.03 -12.01
C LEU A 155 -4.53 22.68 -10.65
N ASP A 156 -5.76 23.06 -10.34
CA ASP A 156 -6.17 23.58 -9.01
C ASP A 156 -5.86 22.55 -7.90
N GLN A 157 -6.22 21.28 -8.12
CA GLN A 157 -5.96 20.20 -7.18
C GLN A 157 -4.49 19.76 -7.12
N ALA A 158 -3.76 19.87 -8.22
CA ALA A 158 -2.36 19.50 -8.28
C ALA A 158 -1.47 20.53 -7.53
N VAL A 159 -1.78 21.82 -7.65
CA VAL A 159 -0.93 22.92 -7.15
C VAL A 159 -1.74 23.89 -6.30
N LEU A 160 -1.95 23.53 -5.02
CA LEU A 160 -2.74 24.28 -4.03
C LEU A 160 -2.34 25.76 -3.82
N THR A 161 -1.18 26.20 -4.31
CA THR A 161 -0.77 27.61 -4.28
C THR A 161 -1.46 28.48 -5.34
N ILE A 162 -2.17 27.88 -6.28
CA ILE A 162 -2.86 28.56 -7.39
C ILE A 162 -4.32 28.08 -7.36
N ASN A 163 -5.26 29.01 -7.41
CA ASN A 163 -6.69 28.68 -7.42
C ASN A 163 -7.28 28.64 -8.84
N SER A 164 -8.39 27.92 -8.98
CA SER A 164 -9.15 27.74 -10.22
C SER A 164 -9.50 29.06 -10.91
N ALA A 165 -9.86 30.10 -10.15
CA ALA A 165 -10.18 31.43 -10.69
C ALA A 165 -8.98 32.08 -11.39
N THR A 166 -7.77 31.96 -10.84
CA THR A 166 -6.55 32.51 -11.44
C THR A 166 -6.15 31.73 -12.69
N ILE A 167 -6.29 30.40 -12.67
CA ILE A 167 -6.02 29.54 -13.83
C ILE A 167 -6.99 29.87 -14.96
N LEU A 168 -8.29 29.95 -14.65
CA LEU A 168 -9.34 30.33 -15.59
C LEU A 168 -9.05 31.69 -16.23
N HIS A 169 -8.78 32.71 -15.42
CA HIS A 169 -8.46 34.05 -15.92
C HIS A 169 -7.26 34.04 -16.87
N THR A 170 -6.21 33.29 -16.54
CA THR A 170 -5.00 33.17 -17.37
C THR A 170 -5.32 32.52 -18.71
N LEU A 171 -6.02 31.38 -18.72
CA LEU A 171 -6.36 30.65 -19.96
C LEU A 171 -7.32 31.44 -20.86
N VAL A 172 -8.23 32.22 -20.28
CA VAL A 172 -9.14 33.09 -21.03
C VAL A 172 -8.42 34.32 -21.58
N THR A 173 -7.55 34.95 -20.79
CA THR A 173 -6.77 36.12 -21.22
C THR A 173 -5.84 35.76 -22.38
N HIS A 174 -5.16 34.61 -22.28
CA HIS A 174 -4.23 34.10 -23.29
C HIS A 174 -4.89 33.07 -24.21
N HIS A 175 -6.11 33.37 -24.68
CA HIS A 175 -6.96 32.43 -25.43
C HIS A 175 -6.30 31.80 -26.67
N LYS A 176 -5.33 32.46 -27.31
CA LYS A 176 -4.57 31.90 -28.44
C LYS A 176 -3.66 30.74 -28.01
N ILE A 177 -2.99 30.88 -26.87
CA ILE A 177 -2.16 29.82 -26.30
C ILE A 177 -3.06 28.66 -25.85
N THR A 178 -4.23 28.96 -25.29
CA THR A 178 -5.26 27.96 -24.94
C THR A 178 -5.74 27.18 -26.17
N ASP A 179 -5.90 27.82 -27.33
CA ASP A 179 -6.17 27.14 -28.61
C ASP A 179 -4.99 26.24 -29.04
N SER A 180 -3.75 26.72 -28.93
CA SER A 180 -2.55 25.89 -29.15
C SER A 180 -2.50 24.67 -28.22
N PHE A 181 -2.89 24.81 -26.95
CA PHE A 181 -3.00 23.71 -25.98
C PHE A 181 -4.05 22.66 -26.39
N VAL A 182 -5.25 23.10 -26.80
CA VAL A 182 -6.29 22.18 -27.28
C VAL A 182 -5.86 21.48 -28.56
N LYS A 183 -5.20 22.19 -29.49
CA LYS A 183 -4.62 21.60 -30.70
C LYS A 183 -3.54 20.57 -30.38
N TYR A 184 -2.66 20.86 -29.43
CA TYR A 184 -1.64 19.93 -28.96
C TYR A 184 -2.28 18.65 -28.38
N PHE A 185 -3.28 18.80 -27.50
CA PHE A 185 -4.03 17.69 -26.94
C PHE A 185 -4.68 16.84 -28.05
N CYS A 186 -5.39 17.48 -28.98
CA CYS A 186 -6.08 16.79 -30.07
C CYS A 186 -5.09 16.06 -30.99
N THR A 187 -3.98 16.69 -31.35
CA THR A 187 -2.93 16.07 -32.17
C THR A 187 -2.36 14.83 -31.47
N LYS A 188 -2.13 14.92 -30.15
CA LYS A 188 -1.56 13.85 -29.33
C LYS A 188 -2.49 12.64 -29.21
N PHE A 189 -3.79 12.87 -29.05
CA PHE A 189 -4.74 11.80 -28.71
C PHE A 189 -5.73 11.40 -29.80
N ASN A 190 -5.83 12.14 -30.91
CA ASN A 190 -6.70 11.77 -32.03
C ASN A 190 -6.23 10.46 -32.68
N PRO A 191 -6.99 9.35 -32.60
CA PRO A 191 -6.59 8.07 -33.17
C PRO A 191 -6.37 8.10 -34.69
N LYS A 192 -6.99 9.08 -35.37
CA LYS A 192 -6.94 9.26 -36.83
C LYS A 192 -5.83 10.22 -37.28
N ALA A 193 -5.04 10.79 -36.37
CA ALA A 193 -3.98 11.74 -36.71
C ALA A 193 -2.90 11.12 -37.60
N LYS A 194 -2.46 11.87 -38.62
CA LYS A 194 -1.33 11.52 -39.50
C LYS A 194 -0.15 12.42 -39.15
N LYS A 195 1.09 11.92 -39.25
CA LYS A 195 2.31 12.69 -38.94
C LYS A 195 2.35 13.30 -37.53
N ARG A 196 1.77 12.61 -36.55
CA ARG A 196 1.60 13.08 -35.16
C ARG A 196 2.87 13.68 -34.56
N GLU A 197 4.01 12.99 -34.67
CA GLU A 197 5.28 13.45 -34.07
C GLU A 197 5.76 14.78 -34.67
N GLU A 198 5.66 14.96 -35.99
CA GLU A 198 6.04 16.20 -36.68
C GLU A 198 5.15 17.37 -36.26
N GLU A 199 3.84 17.14 -36.17
CA GLU A 199 2.87 18.17 -35.76
C GLU A 199 3.00 18.54 -34.28
N LEU A 200 3.23 17.56 -33.41
CA LEU A 200 3.49 17.80 -31.99
C LEU A 200 4.75 18.67 -31.83
N SER A 201 5.87 18.31 -32.46
CA SER A 201 7.11 19.07 -32.36
C SER A 201 6.95 20.54 -32.78
N LYS A 202 6.20 20.80 -33.86
CA LYS A 202 5.89 22.18 -34.29
C LYS A 202 5.03 22.93 -33.27
N LEU A 203 4.01 22.28 -32.72
CA LEU A 203 3.15 22.88 -31.70
C LEU A 203 3.93 23.16 -30.41
N GLU A 204 4.85 22.28 -30.01
CA GLU A 204 5.70 22.51 -28.84
C GLU A 204 6.59 23.75 -29.00
N GLU A 205 7.19 23.94 -30.19
CA GLU A 205 7.96 25.16 -30.51
C GLU A 205 7.08 26.41 -30.45
N ILE A 206 5.91 26.39 -31.10
CA ILE A 206 4.97 27.52 -31.12
C ILE A 206 4.56 27.89 -29.70
N ILE A 207 4.09 26.92 -28.91
CA ILE A 207 3.64 27.14 -27.54
C ILE A 207 4.77 27.71 -26.68
N THR A 208 5.98 27.15 -26.81
CA THR A 208 7.14 27.61 -26.04
C THR A 208 7.51 29.06 -26.39
N GLU A 209 7.49 29.43 -27.67
CA GLU A 209 7.77 30.80 -28.09
C GLU A 209 6.66 31.78 -27.68
N GLU A 210 5.39 31.39 -27.73
CA GLU A 210 4.26 32.21 -27.26
C GLU A 210 4.34 32.47 -25.76
N ILE A 211 4.66 31.45 -24.95
CA ILE A 211 4.82 31.57 -23.49
C ILE A 211 5.98 32.50 -23.13
N LYS A 212 7.10 32.48 -23.88
CA LYS A 212 8.25 33.38 -23.63
C LYS A 212 7.91 34.86 -23.72
N GLN A 213 6.86 35.22 -24.46
CA GLN A 213 6.44 36.61 -24.64
C GLN A 213 5.54 37.12 -23.50
N ILE A 214 5.20 36.28 -22.51
CA ILE A 214 4.27 36.62 -21.43
C ILE A 214 4.99 37.45 -20.35
N PRO A 215 4.62 38.73 -20.14
CA PRO A 215 5.32 39.59 -19.19
C PRO A 215 4.94 39.31 -17.73
N GLN A 216 3.73 38.80 -17.49
CA GLN A 216 3.21 38.55 -16.15
C GLN A 216 3.69 37.18 -15.63
N ILE A 217 4.47 37.19 -14.54
CA ILE A 217 5.12 35.99 -13.97
C ILE A 217 4.09 34.90 -13.60
N THR A 218 2.97 35.30 -13.01
CA THR A 218 1.93 34.34 -12.61
C THR A 218 1.33 33.63 -13.82
N ASP A 219 1.06 34.37 -14.90
CA ASP A 219 0.49 33.84 -16.13
C ASP A 219 1.49 32.92 -16.83
N ASP A 220 2.75 33.36 -16.96
CA ASP A 220 3.85 32.53 -17.49
C ASP A 220 3.97 31.20 -16.73
N LYS A 221 3.92 31.24 -15.40
CA LYS A 221 3.97 30.04 -14.56
C LYS A 221 2.78 29.11 -14.82
N ILE A 222 1.55 29.64 -14.90
CA ILE A 222 0.34 28.84 -15.13
C ILE A 222 0.37 28.22 -16.52
N LEU A 223 0.77 28.97 -17.55
CA LEU A 223 0.87 28.47 -18.92
C LEU A 223 1.95 27.39 -19.06
N LYS A 224 3.13 27.58 -18.46
CA LYS A 224 4.18 26.54 -18.41
C LYS A 224 3.72 25.28 -17.69
N LEU A 225 3.03 25.44 -16.55
CA LEU A 225 2.47 24.33 -15.80
C LEU A 225 1.43 23.56 -16.62
N THR A 226 0.55 24.28 -17.32
CA THR A 226 -0.49 23.70 -18.20
C THR A 226 0.15 22.92 -19.35
N PHE A 227 1.19 23.48 -19.97
CA PHE A 227 1.92 22.80 -21.03
C PHE A 227 2.64 21.53 -20.52
N SER A 228 3.31 21.60 -19.37
CA SER A 228 3.95 20.45 -18.72
C SER A 228 2.94 19.35 -18.36
N PHE A 229 1.74 19.73 -17.91
CA PHE A 229 0.63 18.80 -17.69
C PHE A 229 0.22 18.08 -18.99
N LEU A 230 -0.01 18.80 -20.09
CA LEU A 230 -0.35 18.21 -21.39
C LEU A 230 0.74 17.26 -21.91
N GLN A 231 2.01 17.63 -21.73
CA GLN A 231 3.15 16.78 -22.07
C GLN A 231 3.22 15.50 -21.24
N SER A 232 2.63 15.49 -20.04
CA SER A 232 2.61 14.36 -19.11
C SER A 232 1.38 13.46 -19.27
N LEU A 233 0.39 13.83 -20.10
CA LEU A 233 -0.76 12.97 -20.39
C LEU A 233 -0.34 11.71 -21.15
N LEU A 234 -0.88 10.55 -20.74
CA LEU A 234 -0.59 9.21 -21.27
C LEU A 234 -1.77 8.59 -22.02
N ARG A 235 -3.01 8.82 -21.57
CA ARG A 235 -4.25 8.32 -22.19
C ARG A 235 -5.40 9.28 -21.91
N THR A 236 -6.46 9.20 -22.72
CA THR A 236 -7.72 9.89 -22.47
C THR A 236 -8.91 9.16 -23.06
N ASN A 237 -10.08 9.26 -22.42
CA ASN A 237 -11.34 8.75 -22.98
C ASN A 237 -12.05 9.80 -23.88
N PHE A 238 -11.40 10.93 -24.16
CA PHE A 238 -12.01 12.07 -24.87
C PHE A 238 -12.69 11.68 -26.19
N TYR A 239 -12.07 10.77 -26.96
CA TYR A 239 -12.55 10.29 -28.26
C TYR A 239 -13.56 9.14 -28.20
N LEU A 240 -13.91 8.64 -27.01
CA LEU A 240 -14.96 7.64 -26.82
C LEU A 240 -16.37 8.26 -26.69
N GLU A 241 -16.47 9.59 -26.87
CA GLU A 241 -17.72 10.38 -26.80
C GLU A 241 -18.56 10.12 -25.53
N LYS A 242 -17.89 9.96 -24.39
CA LYS A 242 -18.50 9.78 -23.07
C LYS A 242 -18.85 11.10 -22.39
N GLU A 243 -19.80 11.05 -21.46
CA GLU A 243 -20.18 12.19 -20.63
C GLU A 243 -19.02 12.74 -19.79
N THR A 244 -18.11 11.86 -19.34
CA THR A 244 -16.90 12.25 -18.61
C THR A 244 -15.73 12.56 -19.54
N ILE A 245 -14.78 13.34 -19.03
CA ILE A 245 -13.43 13.48 -19.60
C ILE A 245 -12.45 12.95 -18.57
N ALA A 246 -11.68 11.94 -18.97
CA ALA A 246 -10.70 11.30 -18.12
C ALA A 246 -9.31 11.39 -18.74
N PHE A 247 -8.31 11.57 -17.88
CA PHE A 247 -6.90 11.59 -18.24
C PHE A 247 -6.14 10.57 -17.43
N LYS A 248 -5.20 9.87 -18.07
CA LYS A 248 -4.11 9.18 -17.38
C LYS A 248 -2.86 10.03 -17.49
N ILE A 249 -2.13 10.19 -16.40
CA ILE A 249 -1.05 11.15 -16.25
C ILE A 249 0.19 10.41 -15.78
N ASP A 250 1.33 10.70 -16.42
CA ASP A 250 2.65 10.32 -15.95
C ASP A 250 2.99 11.16 -14.71
N GLY A 251 2.80 10.55 -13.54
CA GLY A 251 2.98 11.23 -12.27
C GLY A 251 4.44 11.53 -11.95
N LYS A 252 5.39 10.78 -12.53
CA LYS A 252 6.82 11.09 -12.40
C LYS A 252 7.19 12.33 -13.19
N LYS A 253 6.78 12.38 -14.46
CA LYS A 253 7.07 13.52 -15.34
C LYS A 253 6.41 14.79 -14.86
N PHE A 254 5.11 14.75 -14.52
CA PHE A 254 4.43 15.94 -14.01
C PHE A 254 4.89 16.31 -12.60
N GLY A 255 5.31 15.31 -11.82
CA GLY A 255 5.76 15.42 -10.44
C GLY A 255 6.95 16.34 -10.21
N GLU A 256 7.75 16.64 -11.24
CA GLU A 256 8.83 17.65 -11.19
C GLU A 256 8.31 19.05 -10.78
N ASN A 257 7.03 19.33 -11.03
CA ASN A 257 6.38 20.58 -10.64
C ASN A 257 5.71 20.52 -9.25
N LEU A 258 5.71 19.35 -8.60
CA LEU A 258 4.95 19.06 -7.40
C LEU A 258 5.87 18.79 -6.20
N LYS A 259 5.31 18.87 -4.99
CA LYS A 259 6.03 18.60 -3.74
C LYS A 259 5.69 17.23 -3.16
N GLY A 260 6.71 16.57 -2.61
CA GLY A 260 6.62 15.27 -1.95
C GLY A 260 6.58 14.10 -2.92
N ILE A 261 6.38 12.89 -2.39
CA ILE A 261 6.24 11.66 -3.19
C ILE A 261 5.02 11.78 -4.12
N GLN A 262 5.22 11.46 -5.39
CA GLN A 262 4.16 11.41 -6.40
C GLN A 262 3.85 9.96 -6.80
N PRO A 263 2.63 9.66 -7.26
CA PRO A 263 2.34 8.38 -7.88
C PRO A 263 3.12 8.19 -9.19
N ASN A 264 3.26 6.95 -9.63
CA ASN A 264 3.76 6.65 -10.98
C ASN A 264 2.71 6.98 -12.03
N PHE A 265 1.44 6.66 -11.74
CA PHE A 265 0.31 6.96 -12.61
C PHE A 265 -0.81 7.62 -11.83
N GLU A 266 -1.41 8.63 -12.42
CA GLU A 266 -2.60 9.29 -11.88
C GLU A 266 -3.69 9.29 -12.93
N ASN A 267 -4.85 8.73 -12.59
CA ASN A 267 -6.07 8.93 -13.35
C ASN A 267 -6.79 10.14 -12.77
N PHE A 268 -7.26 11.05 -13.61
CA PHE A 268 -8.16 12.14 -13.24
C PHE A 268 -9.44 12.02 -14.06
N VAL A 269 -10.59 12.21 -13.41
CA VAL A 269 -11.92 12.13 -14.02
C VAL A 269 -12.66 13.44 -13.75
N TYR A 270 -13.14 14.07 -14.81
CA TYR A 270 -13.91 15.30 -14.79
C TYR A 270 -15.34 15.07 -15.30
N HIS A 271 -16.31 15.57 -14.54
CA HIS A 271 -17.71 15.73 -14.91
C HIS A 271 -18.29 16.94 -14.14
N PRO A 272 -19.25 17.73 -14.67
CA PRO A 272 -19.81 18.87 -13.95
C PRO A 272 -20.32 18.56 -12.53
N ASP A 273 -20.89 17.37 -12.34
CA ASP A 273 -21.39 16.91 -11.04
C ASP A 273 -20.32 16.34 -10.10
N PHE A 274 -19.14 15.95 -10.59
CA PHE A 274 -18.12 15.31 -9.75
C PHE A 274 -16.72 15.34 -10.36
N TYR A 275 -15.71 15.35 -9.50
CA TYR A 275 -14.31 15.21 -9.89
C TYR A 275 -13.64 14.13 -9.05
N GLY A 276 -12.68 13.41 -9.62
CA GLY A 276 -11.97 12.38 -8.87
C GLY A 276 -10.60 12.03 -9.41
N VAL A 277 -9.76 11.50 -8.54
CA VAL A 277 -8.42 11.00 -8.86
C VAL A 277 -8.27 9.55 -8.47
N HIS A 278 -7.42 8.80 -9.17
CA HIS A 278 -6.93 7.49 -8.74
C HIS A 278 -5.41 7.42 -8.93
N LEU A 279 -4.68 7.37 -7.82
CA LEU A 279 -3.22 7.45 -7.75
C LEU A 279 -2.63 6.06 -7.57
N ARG A 280 -1.64 5.66 -8.38
CA ARG A 280 -1.04 4.31 -8.42
C ARG A 280 0.48 4.37 -8.34
N MET A 281 1.07 3.56 -7.46
CA MET A 281 2.53 3.37 -7.40
C MET A 281 3.06 2.43 -8.49
N SER A 282 2.21 1.60 -9.11
CA SER A 282 2.62 0.78 -10.25
C SER A 282 1.44 0.36 -11.12
N LYS A 283 1.70 -0.40 -12.18
CA LYS A 283 0.63 -0.99 -13.01
C LYS A 283 -0.15 -2.07 -12.26
N ILE A 284 0.49 -2.78 -11.33
CA ILE A 284 -0.17 -3.80 -10.52
C ILE A 284 -0.35 -3.21 -9.13
N SER A 285 -1.43 -2.45 -8.97
CA SER A 285 -1.68 -1.65 -7.77
C SER A 285 -3.09 -1.85 -7.25
N ARG A 286 -3.28 -1.66 -5.95
CA ARG A 286 -4.58 -1.84 -5.30
C ARG A 286 -4.80 -0.82 -4.18
N GLY A 287 -6.04 -0.35 -4.10
CA GLY A 287 -6.40 0.75 -3.22
C GLY A 287 -7.90 0.91 -3.04
N GLY A 288 -8.27 1.42 -1.86
CA GLY A 288 -9.65 1.81 -1.56
C GLY A 288 -10.07 3.08 -2.31
N LEU A 289 -11.35 3.18 -2.66
CA LEU A 289 -11.98 4.37 -3.25
C LEU A 289 -12.73 5.18 -2.18
N ARG A 290 -12.37 6.44 -1.98
CA ARG A 290 -12.99 7.31 -0.95
C ARG A 290 -13.94 8.33 -1.56
N TRP A 291 -15.12 8.47 -0.97
CA TRP A 291 -15.91 9.69 -1.15
C TRP A 291 -15.44 10.73 -0.13
N SER A 292 -14.91 11.86 -0.62
CA SER A 292 -14.41 12.96 0.20
C SER A 292 -15.41 14.12 0.25
N ASP A 293 -15.46 14.79 1.39
CA ASP A 293 -16.13 16.08 1.62
C ASP A 293 -15.18 17.27 1.41
N ARG A 294 -13.88 17.02 1.16
CA ARG A 294 -12.81 18.03 1.04
C ARG A 294 -12.63 18.51 -0.40
N HIS A 295 -13.53 19.36 -0.87
CA HIS A 295 -13.49 19.87 -2.25
C HIS A 295 -12.18 20.62 -2.59
N GLU A 296 -11.60 21.33 -1.63
CA GLU A 296 -10.42 22.17 -1.86
C GLU A 296 -9.11 21.37 -2.00
N ASP A 297 -8.98 20.19 -1.39
CA ASP A 297 -7.72 19.45 -1.35
C ASP A 297 -7.83 17.91 -1.34
N TYR A 298 -8.92 17.35 -1.88
CA TYR A 298 -9.13 15.89 -1.91
C TYR A 298 -7.97 15.13 -2.56
N ARG A 299 -7.28 15.70 -3.55
CA ARG A 299 -6.09 15.06 -4.15
C ARG A 299 -4.98 14.85 -3.11
N GLN A 300 -4.75 15.83 -2.24
CA GLN A 300 -3.74 15.75 -1.18
C GLN A 300 -4.14 14.73 -0.10
N GLU A 301 -5.44 14.64 0.22
CA GLU A 301 -5.99 13.58 1.07
C GLU A 301 -5.70 12.20 0.48
N VAL A 302 -6.09 11.97 -0.78
CA VAL A 302 -5.92 10.68 -1.48
C VAL A 302 -4.44 10.32 -1.60
N LYS A 303 -3.56 11.29 -1.89
CA LYS A 303 -2.10 11.08 -1.94
C LYS A 303 -1.53 10.61 -0.61
N SER A 304 -1.94 11.22 0.49
CA SER A 304 -1.48 10.84 1.84
C SER A 304 -1.90 9.41 2.19
N LEU A 305 -3.11 9.00 1.78
CA LEU A 305 -3.62 7.64 1.95
C LEU A 305 -2.88 6.63 1.07
N MET A 306 -2.57 6.98 -0.19
CA MET A 306 -1.78 6.12 -1.09
C MET A 306 -0.40 5.81 -0.50
N ILE A 307 0.31 6.82 0.03
CA ILE A 307 1.63 6.64 0.64
C ILE A 307 1.54 5.71 1.85
N THR A 308 0.50 5.87 2.67
CA THR A 308 0.27 4.98 3.83
C THR A 308 -0.03 3.54 3.38
N GLN A 309 -0.74 3.38 2.26
CA GLN A 309 -1.11 2.08 1.71
C GLN A 309 0.09 1.30 1.17
N GLU A 310 1.12 1.98 0.66
CA GLU A 310 2.32 1.33 0.10
C GLU A 310 3.02 0.42 1.12
N GLY A 311 3.33 0.95 2.31
CA GLY A 311 3.96 0.16 3.38
C GLY A 311 3.08 -1.00 3.86
N LYS A 312 1.76 -0.79 3.90
CA LYS A 312 0.76 -1.82 4.26
C LYS A 312 0.67 -2.94 3.21
N ASN A 313 0.86 -2.62 1.94
CA ASN A 313 0.83 -3.57 0.83
C ASN A 313 2.17 -4.35 0.66
N SER A 314 3.14 -4.16 1.54
CA SER A 314 4.43 -4.88 1.48
C SER A 314 4.34 -6.41 1.57
N ILE A 315 3.19 -6.95 2.00
CA ILE A 315 2.94 -8.39 2.13
C ILE A 315 2.12 -9.00 0.99
N ILE A 316 1.55 -8.17 0.11
CA ILE A 316 0.64 -8.60 -0.96
C ILE A 316 1.26 -8.40 -2.36
N ILE A 317 0.61 -8.93 -3.38
CA ILE A 317 1.05 -8.78 -4.77
C ILE A 317 0.97 -7.33 -5.29
N PRO A 318 -0.15 -6.62 -5.17
CA PRO A 318 -0.25 -5.27 -5.73
C PRO A 318 0.44 -4.23 -4.86
N ASP A 319 1.08 -3.24 -5.49
CA ASP A 319 1.62 -2.07 -4.81
C ASP A 319 0.48 -1.12 -4.38
N GLY A 320 0.80 -0.04 -3.66
CA GLY A 320 -0.15 0.92 -3.16
C GLY A 320 -0.86 1.70 -4.26
N SER A 321 -2.20 1.79 -4.16
CA SER A 321 -2.98 2.82 -4.84
C SER A 321 -4.02 3.43 -3.91
N LYS A 322 -4.62 4.54 -4.34
CA LYS A 322 -5.81 5.10 -3.71
C LYS A 322 -6.62 5.90 -4.71
N GLY A 323 -7.94 5.73 -4.67
CA GLY A 323 -8.87 6.60 -5.38
C GLY A 323 -9.65 7.47 -4.43
N GLY A 324 -10.07 8.63 -4.92
CA GLY A 324 -11.07 9.43 -4.24
C GLY A 324 -11.73 10.44 -5.16
N PHE A 325 -12.97 10.78 -4.83
CA PHE A 325 -13.78 11.72 -5.59
C PHE A 325 -14.65 12.58 -4.68
N VAL A 326 -15.01 13.75 -5.19
CA VAL A 326 -15.93 14.71 -4.57
C VAL A 326 -17.15 14.85 -5.47
N ILE A 327 -18.32 15.05 -4.87
CA ILE A 327 -19.59 15.27 -5.58
C ILE A 327 -19.97 16.72 -5.34
N ASN A 328 -20.20 17.48 -6.42
CA ASN A 328 -20.48 18.92 -6.38
C ASN A 328 -21.93 19.21 -5.95
N LYS A 329 -22.35 18.62 -4.82
CA LYS A 329 -23.63 18.81 -4.14
C LYS A 329 -23.44 18.73 -2.64
N GLU A 330 -24.35 19.37 -1.92
CA GLU A 330 -24.42 19.22 -0.47
C GLU A 330 -24.63 17.75 -0.10
N THR A 331 -23.93 17.27 0.94
CA THR A 331 -23.98 15.84 1.33
C THR A 331 -25.40 15.38 1.66
N SER A 332 -26.26 16.27 2.17
CA SER A 332 -27.67 15.99 2.45
C SER A 332 -28.53 15.76 1.20
N GLU A 333 -28.08 16.19 0.03
CA GLU A 333 -28.79 16.07 -1.25
C GLU A 333 -28.37 14.82 -2.05
N VAL A 334 -27.31 14.13 -1.62
CA VAL A 334 -26.79 12.94 -2.29
C VAL A 334 -27.61 11.71 -1.87
N THR A 335 -28.58 11.32 -2.71
CA THR A 335 -29.34 10.07 -2.54
C THR A 335 -28.47 8.84 -2.85
N LYS A 336 -28.90 7.65 -2.42
CA LYS A 336 -28.17 6.40 -2.69
C LYS A 336 -28.12 6.10 -4.19
N GLU A 337 -29.21 6.38 -4.90
CA GLU A 337 -29.36 6.17 -6.33
C GLU A 337 -28.42 7.09 -7.11
N TYR A 338 -28.40 8.38 -6.77
CA TYR A 338 -27.50 9.35 -7.38
C TYR A 338 -26.04 9.05 -7.07
N PHE A 339 -25.73 8.64 -5.83
CA PHE A 339 -24.38 8.20 -5.49
C PHE A 339 -23.93 6.99 -6.33
N LYS A 340 -24.82 5.99 -6.52
CA LYS A 340 -24.53 4.82 -7.37
C LYS A 340 -24.26 5.25 -8.81
N GLU A 341 -25.00 6.21 -9.35
CA GLU A 341 -24.79 6.78 -10.68
C GLU A 341 -23.40 7.42 -10.82
N ILE A 342 -23.04 8.36 -9.93
CA ILE A 342 -21.74 9.02 -9.93
C ILE A 342 -20.59 8.03 -9.74
N TYR A 343 -20.72 7.09 -8.81
CA TYR A 343 -19.75 6.02 -8.60
C TYR A 343 -19.57 5.18 -9.89
N SER A 344 -20.67 4.86 -10.57
CA SER A 344 -20.63 4.09 -11.81
C SER A 344 -19.93 4.85 -12.93
N LEU A 345 -20.17 6.17 -13.06
CA LEU A 345 -19.45 7.03 -14.02
C LEU A 345 -17.95 7.06 -13.71
N TYR A 346 -17.57 7.19 -12.44
CA TYR A 346 -16.17 7.18 -12.02
C TYR A 346 -15.47 5.85 -12.32
N ILE A 347 -16.10 4.71 -12.02
CA ILE A 347 -15.55 3.38 -12.36
C ILE A 347 -15.41 3.20 -13.87
N ASN A 348 -16.45 3.51 -14.64
CA ASN A 348 -16.41 3.41 -16.10
C ASN A 348 -15.29 4.26 -16.71
N SER A 349 -15.13 5.49 -16.22
CA SER A 349 -14.09 6.41 -16.69
C SER A 349 -12.68 5.90 -16.40
N ASN A 350 -12.47 5.27 -15.25
CA ASN A 350 -11.19 4.62 -14.95
C ASN A 350 -10.94 3.39 -15.83
N LEU A 351 -11.98 2.59 -16.10
CA LEU A 351 -11.89 1.43 -17.01
C LEU A 351 -11.68 1.83 -18.48
N ASP A 352 -11.97 3.07 -18.87
CA ASP A 352 -11.62 3.61 -20.19
C ASP A 352 -10.11 3.91 -20.33
N LEU A 353 -9.38 4.03 -19.21
CA LEU A 353 -7.96 4.40 -19.16
C LEU A 353 -7.00 3.21 -18.99
N VAL A 354 -7.52 1.99 -19.03
CA VAL A 354 -6.76 0.73 -18.89
C VAL A 354 -7.11 -0.22 -20.03
N ASP A 355 -6.22 -1.18 -20.29
CA ASP A 355 -6.43 -2.18 -21.33
C ASP A 355 -7.29 -3.34 -20.80
N ASN A 356 -7.85 -4.15 -21.70
CA ASN A 356 -8.51 -5.41 -21.31
C ASN A 356 -7.60 -6.61 -21.60
N MET A 357 -7.97 -7.80 -21.15
CA MET A 357 -7.30 -9.06 -21.48
C MET A 357 -8.30 -10.08 -22.01
N VAL A 358 -7.99 -10.74 -23.13
CA VAL A 358 -8.83 -11.80 -23.71
C VAL A 358 -7.91 -12.96 -24.08
N ASP A 359 -8.24 -14.17 -23.62
CA ASP A 359 -7.44 -15.39 -23.81
C ASP A 359 -5.96 -15.21 -23.43
N GLY A 360 -5.70 -14.51 -22.32
CA GLY A 360 -4.36 -14.21 -21.81
C GLY A 360 -3.57 -13.18 -22.62
N LYS A 361 -4.20 -12.50 -23.60
CA LYS A 361 -3.58 -11.45 -24.42
C LYS A 361 -4.19 -10.09 -24.12
N VAL A 362 -3.35 -9.07 -24.02
CA VAL A 362 -3.81 -7.70 -23.82
C VAL A 362 -4.50 -7.18 -25.08
N VAL A 363 -5.68 -6.59 -24.90
CA VAL A 363 -6.48 -5.97 -25.95
C VAL A 363 -6.58 -4.47 -25.67
N ILE A 364 -6.05 -3.67 -26.60
CA ILE A 364 -6.04 -2.21 -26.54
C ILE A 364 -7.23 -1.68 -27.36
N ASN A 365 -7.96 -0.70 -26.82
CA ASN A 365 -9.04 -0.04 -27.56
C ASN A 365 -8.44 0.82 -28.70
N PRO A 366 -8.78 0.60 -29.98
CA PRO A 366 -8.22 1.34 -31.11
C PRO A 366 -8.56 2.84 -31.11
N GLU A 367 -9.57 3.26 -30.35
CA GLU A 367 -9.96 4.66 -30.19
C GLU A 367 -9.20 5.37 -29.06
N VAL A 368 -8.36 4.65 -28.32
CA VAL A 368 -7.52 5.20 -27.23
C VAL A 368 -6.05 5.12 -27.63
N VAL A 369 -5.42 6.28 -27.78
CA VAL A 369 -3.95 6.35 -27.97
C VAL A 369 -3.28 6.17 -26.61
N ASN A 370 -2.33 5.23 -26.50
CA ASN A 370 -1.56 4.96 -25.30
C ASN A 370 -0.07 5.31 -25.44
N TYR A 371 0.50 5.91 -24.40
CA TYR A 371 1.93 6.27 -24.32
C TYR A 371 2.68 5.55 -23.20
N ASP A 372 2.03 4.61 -22.52
CA ASP A 372 2.48 3.93 -21.30
C ASP A 372 2.63 2.41 -21.45
N GLY A 373 2.48 1.88 -22.68
CA GLY A 373 2.48 0.44 -22.96
C GLY A 373 1.24 -0.26 -22.41
N GLU A 374 1.30 -1.60 -22.30
CA GLU A 374 0.19 -2.43 -21.80
C GLU A 374 -0.10 -2.16 -20.31
N ASP A 375 -1.37 -1.94 -19.96
CA ASP A 375 -1.84 -1.78 -18.59
C ASP A 375 -3.22 -2.46 -18.39
N PRO A 376 -3.28 -3.80 -18.36
CA PRO A 376 -4.53 -4.52 -18.24
C PRO A 376 -5.02 -4.69 -16.80
N TYR A 377 -4.21 -4.39 -15.78
CA TYR A 377 -4.55 -4.70 -14.38
C TYR A 377 -5.04 -3.45 -13.63
N PHE A 378 -6.30 -3.49 -13.20
CA PHE A 378 -6.92 -2.44 -12.40
C PHE A 378 -7.89 -3.08 -11.41
N VAL A 379 -7.59 -2.98 -10.10
CA VAL A 379 -8.40 -3.54 -9.01
C VAL A 379 -8.70 -2.45 -8.00
N VAL A 380 -9.95 -2.39 -7.56
CA VAL A 380 -10.43 -1.40 -6.58
C VAL A 380 -10.87 -2.08 -5.29
N ALA A 381 -10.91 -1.32 -4.20
CA ALA A 381 -11.48 -1.76 -2.94
C ALA A 381 -12.40 -0.68 -2.35
N ALA A 382 -13.21 -1.05 -1.38
CA ALA A 382 -14.01 -0.07 -0.66
C ALA A 382 -13.17 0.72 0.36
N ASP A 383 -13.58 1.95 0.64
CA ASP A 383 -13.10 2.82 1.72
C ASP A 383 -14.30 3.58 2.35
N LYS A 384 -14.01 4.61 3.13
CA LYS A 384 -14.99 5.55 3.69
C LYS A 384 -15.90 6.07 2.57
N GLY A 385 -17.21 5.91 2.77
CA GLY A 385 -18.26 6.34 1.85
C GLY A 385 -18.60 5.35 0.74
N THR A 386 -17.81 4.29 0.52
CA THR A 386 -18.01 3.34 -0.61
C THR A 386 -18.16 1.88 -0.17
N ALA A 387 -18.30 1.61 1.14
CA ALA A 387 -18.38 0.26 1.73
C ALA A 387 -19.35 -0.71 1.03
N ALA A 388 -20.48 -0.21 0.51
CA ALA A 388 -21.51 -1.02 -0.15
C ALA A 388 -21.42 -1.03 -1.70
N MET A 389 -20.30 -0.60 -2.28
CA MET A 389 -20.18 -0.41 -3.74
C MET A 389 -19.30 -1.44 -4.46
N SER A 390 -18.67 -2.38 -3.75
CA SER A 390 -17.86 -3.44 -4.40
C SER A 390 -18.69 -4.27 -5.39
N ASP A 391 -19.93 -4.62 -5.05
CA ASP A 391 -20.83 -5.35 -5.96
C ASP A 391 -21.13 -4.54 -7.23
N VAL A 392 -21.34 -3.22 -7.10
CA VAL A 392 -21.58 -2.32 -8.24
C VAL A 392 -20.35 -2.26 -9.16
N ALA A 393 -19.15 -2.19 -8.58
CA ALA A 393 -17.91 -2.21 -9.35
C ALA A 393 -17.75 -3.54 -10.12
N ASN A 394 -17.99 -4.68 -9.46
CA ASN A 394 -17.94 -6.01 -10.10
C ASN A 394 -19.00 -6.16 -11.20
N GLU A 395 -20.23 -5.69 -10.98
CA GLU A 395 -21.29 -5.66 -12.00
C GLU A 395 -20.84 -4.90 -13.25
N ILE A 396 -20.21 -3.74 -13.09
CA ILE A 396 -19.69 -2.93 -14.21
C ILE A 396 -18.57 -3.69 -14.95
N ALA A 397 -17.62 -4.29 -14.23
CA ALA A 397 -16.55 -5.05 -14.84
C ALA A 397 -17.08 -6.23 -15.67
N ILE A 398 -18.06 -6.97 -15.13
CA ILE A 398 -18.73 -8.08 -15.82
C ILE A 398 -19.47 -7.57 -17.07
N GLN A 399 -20.25 -6.49 -16.96
CA GLN A 399 -20.98 -5.91 -18.10
C GLN A 399 -20.06 -5.44 -19.23
N ARG A 400 -18.86 -4.98 -18.88
CA ARG A 400 -17.83 -4.56 -19.85
C ARG A 400 -17.02 -5.72 -20.42
N ASN A 401 -17.28 -6.96 -20.00
CA ASN A 401 -16.43 -8.13 -20.28
C ASN A 401 -14.96 -7.86 -19.93
N TYR A 402 -14.73 -7.12 -18.83
CA TYR A 402 -13.40 -6.88 -18.33
C TYR A 402 -12.88 -8.14 -17.64
N TRP A 403 -11.66 -8.55 -17.98
CA TRP A 403 -11.13 -9.89 -17.68
C TRP A 403 -11.10 -10.27 -16.20
N LEU A 404 -11.01 -9.30 -15.30
CA LEU A 404 -11.06 -9.55 -13.86
C LEU A 404 -12.45 -9.96 -13.39
N GLY A 405 -13.53 -9.59 -14.09
CA GLY A 405 -14.90 -9.95 -13.74
C GLY A 405 -15.22 -9.65 -12.26
N ASP A 406 -15.65 -10.65 -11.51
CA ASP A 406 -15.95 -10.55 -10.06
C ASP A 406 -14.70 -10.42 -9.15
N ALA A 407 -13.49 -10.47 -9.73
CA ALA A 407 -12.23 -10.16 -9.03
C ALA A 407 -11.86 -8.66 -9.12
N PHE A 408 -12.63 -7.85 -9.83
CA PHE A 408 -12.32 -6.43 -10.05
C PHE A 408 -12.33 -5.61 -8.76
N ALA A 409 -13.30 -5.88 -7.89
CA ALA A 409 -13.44 -5.28 -6.58
C ALA A 409 -13.51 -6.37 -5.51
N SER A 410 -12.67 -6.23 -4.49
CA SER A 410 -12.64 -7.13 -3.33
C SER A 410 -13.72 -6.79 -2.30
N GLY A 411 -14.12 -7.78 -1.51
CA GLY A 411 -15.04 -7.59 -0.38
C GLY A 411 -16.49 -7.35 -0.80
N GLY A 412 -16.86 -7.76 -2.02
CA GLY A 412 -18.25 -7.87 -2.45
C GLY A 412 -18.95 -9.08 -1.81
N SER A 413 -20.24 -9.24 -2.10
CA SER A 413 -21.12 -10.30 -1.59
C SER A 413 -20.65 -11.73 -1.89
N ASN A 414 -19.88 -11.91 -2.97
CA ASN A 414 -19.31 -13.19 -3.42
C ASN A 414 -17.87 -13.43 -2.89
N GLY A 415 -17.34 -12.52 -2.08
CA GLY A 415 -15.98 -12.56 -1.56
C GLY A 415 -15.86 -13.12 -0.15
N TYR A 416 -14.66 -13.01 0.42
CA TYR A 416 -14.45 -13.29 1.83
C TYR A 416 -14.93 -12.10 2.66
N GLY A 417 -16.02 -12.28 3.42
CA GLY A 417 -16.53 -11.26 4.33
C GLY A 417 -15.55 -10.99 5.47
N HIS A 418 -14.83 -9.87 5.45
CA HIS A 418 -13.82 -9.56 6.49
C HIS A 418 -14.42 -9.54 7.90
N LYS A 419 -15.67 -9.08 8.02
CA LYS A 419 -16.42 -9.07 9.29
C LYS A 419 -16.80 -10.47 9.75
N ASP A 420 -17.23 -11.33 8.83
CA ASP A 420 -17.64 -12.70 9.14
C ASP A 420 -16.45 -13.56 9.53
N LEU A 421 -15.30 -13.35 8.87
CA LEU A 421 -14.04 -14.02 9.22
C LEU A 421 -13.34 -13.43 10.43
N GLY A 422 -13.65 -12.17 10.78
CA GLY A 422 -12.96 -11.38 11.79
C GLY A 422 -11.46 -11.19 11.52
N ILE A 423 -11.02 -11.34 10.27
CA ILE A 423 -9.62 -11.61 9.95
C ILE A 423 -8.69 -10.43 10.26
N THR A 424 -9.18 -9.20 10.15
CA THR A 424 -8.43 -8.00 10.55
C THR A 424 -8.16 -7.99 12.05
N ALA A 425 -9.19 -8.27 12.87
CA ALA A 425 -9.05 -8.29 14.32
C ALA A 425 -8.22 -9.47 14.81
N ARG A 426 -8.47 -10.66 14.26
CA ARG A 426 -7.70 -11.88 14.54
C ARG A 426 -6.24 -11.71 14.15
N GLY A 427 -5.97 -11.04 13.03
CA GLY A 427 -4.63 -10.62 12.63
C GLY A 427 -3.99 -9.69 13.66
N ALA A 428 -4.68 -8.63 14.08
CA ALA A 428 -4.15 -7.68 15.06
C ALA A 428 -3.81 -8.34 16.40
N ILE A 429 -4.71 -9.20 16.91
CA ILE A 429 -4.47 -10.00 18.11
C ILE A 429 -3.32 -10.99 17.88
N MET A 430 -3.26 -11.68 16.74
CA MET A 430 -2.16 -12.61 16.41
C MET A 430 -0.78 -11.93 16.37
N SER A 431 -0.70 -10.72 15.79
CA SER A 431 0.52 -9.91 15.78
C SER A 431 0.92 -9.53 17.21
N THR A 432 -0.03 -8.98 17.95
CA THR A 432 0.17 -8.48 19.33
C THR A 432 0.47 -9.62 20.30
N LYS A 433 -0.05 -10.82 20.06
CA LYS A 433 0.20 -12.03 20.85
C LYS A 433 1.68 -12.30 21.05
N ARG A 434 2.55 -11.88 20.12
CA ARG A 434 4.01 -11.96 20.28
C ARG A 434 4.51 -11.29 21.57
N PHE A 435 3.99 -10.13 21.93
CA PHE A 435 4.38 -9.43 23.16
C PHE A 435 3.99 -10.24 24.41
N PHE A 436 2.83 -10.89 24.38
CA PHE A 436 2.37 -11.73 25.48
C PHE A 436 3.15 -13.05 25.56
N ILE A 437 3.50 -13.66 24.41
CA ILE A 437 4.42 -14.82 24.36
C ILE A 437 5.75 -14.49 25.02
N GLU A 438 6.33 -13.34 24.72
CA GLU A 438 7.60 -12.88 25.30
C GLU A 438 7.53 -12.59 26.81
N LYS A 439 6.32 -12.41 27.35
CA LYS A 439 6.05 -12.26 28.78
C LYS A 439 5.56 -13.55 29.46
N GLY A 440 5.41 -14.64 28.70
CA GLY A 440 4.86 -15.90 29.21
C GLY A 440 3.37 -15.84 29.58
N ILE A 441 2.61 -14.91 28.99
CA ILE A 441 1.17 -14.74 29.24
C ILE A 441 0.40 -15.36 28.06
N ASP A 442 -0.34 -16.44 28.30
CA ASP A 442 -1.21 -17.06 27.32
C ASP A 442 -2.58 -16.37 27.33
N ILE A 443 -2.83 -15.53 26.32
CA ILE A 443 -4.07 -14.73 26.21
C ILE A 443 -5.36 -15.57 26.16
N TYR A 444 -5.26 -16.89 25.97
CA TYR A 444 -6.41 -17.82 25.99
C TYR A 444 -6.58 -18.54 27.33
N LYS A 445 -5.65 -18.37 28.28
CA LYS A 445 -5.69 -19.00 29.61
C LYS A 445 -5.61 -18.00 30.75
N ASP A 446 -4.77 -16.98 30.62
CA ASP A 446 -4.48 -15.97 31.63
C ASP A 446 -5.36 -14.73 31.46
N GLU A 447 -5.76 -14.11 32.57
CA GLU A 447 -6.53 -12.87 32.56
C GLU A 447 -5.71 -11.70 32.02
N VAL A 448 -6.29 -10.94 31.07
CA VAL A 448 -5.67 -9.76 30.47
C VAL A 448 -6.62 -8.58 30.64
N SER A 449 -6.20 -7.53 31.35
CA SER A 449 -6.99 -6.30 31.50
C SER A 449 -6.99 -5.46 30.21
N VAL A 450 -8.17 -5.01 29.77
CA VAL A 450 -8.35 -4.34 28.48
C VAL A 450 -9.08 -3.00 28.61
N VAL A 451 -8.54 -1.98 27.97
CA VAL A 451 -9.28 -0.78 27.55
C VAL A 451 -9.41 -0.79 26.03
N GLY A 452 -10.59 -0.47 25.53
CA GLY A 452 -10.92 -0.56 24.11
C GLY A 452 -11.27 0.78 23.46
N ILE A 453 -10.91 0.97 22.20
CA ILE A 453 -11.43 2.05 21.34
C ILE A 453 -12.32 1.41 20.28
N GLY A 454 -13.63 1.56 20.41
CA GLY A 454 -14.63 1.02 19.49
C GLY A 454 -15.94 0.62 20.17
N SER A 455 -16.75 -0.14 19.43
CA SER A 455 -18.04 -0.66 19.88
C SER A 455 -18.21 -2.11 19.45
N MET A 456 -18.94 -2.91 20.24
CA MET A 456 -19.26 -4.30 19.89
C MET A 456 -20.01 -4.44 18.55
N SER A 457 -20.62 -3.37 18.02
CA SER A 457 -21.22 -3.40 16.67
C SER A 457 -20.20 -3.28 15.54
N GLY A 458 -18.99 -2.79 15.84
CA GLY A 458 -17.91 -2.62 14.87
C GLY A 458 -17.21 -3.94 14.55
N ASP A 459 -16.79 -4.10 13.30
CA ASP A 459 -16.11 -5.30 12.82
C ASP A 459 -14.84 -5.60 13.64
N VAL A 460 -13.84 -4.72 13.58
CA VAL A 460 -12.54 -4.97 14.20
C VAL A 460 -12.66 -5.05 15.73
N PHE A 461 -13.38 -4.10 16.32
CA PHE A 461 -13.56 -4.07 17.77
C PHE A 461 -14.29 -5.30 18.30
N GLY A 462 -15.43 -5.63 17.69
CA GLY A 462 -16.28 -6.73 18.12
C GLY A 462 -15.57 -8.07 18.00
N ASN A 463 -14.99 -8.37 16.83
CA ASN A 463 -14.22 -9.59 16.60
C ASN A 463 -13.01 -9.69 17.55
N GLY A 464 -12.29 -8.59 17.80
CA GLY A 464 -11.13 -8.60 18.69
C GLY A 464 -11.48 -8.90 20.14
N LEU A 465 -12.61 -8.37 20.65
CA LEU A 465 -12.99 -8.57 22.06
C LEU A 465 -13.73 -9.87 22.35
N ILE A 466 -14.07 -10.65 21.32
CA ILE A 466 -14.60 -12.02 21.46
C ILE A 466 -13.56 -13.11 21.16
N GLU A 467 -12.36 -12.73 20.70
CA GLU A 467 -11.25 -13.65 20.40
C GLU A 467 -10.81 -14.46 21.63
N SER A 468 -10.91 -13.86 22.83
CA SER A 468 -10.62 -14.54 24.09
C SER A 468 -11.68 -14.25 25.15
N ASP A 469 -12.09 -15.29 25.87
CA ASP A 469 -12.91 -15.18 27.07
C ASP A 469 -12.11 -14.70 28.29
N LYS A 470 -10.78 -14.57 28.16
CA LYS A 470 -9.87 -14.04 29.19
C LYS A 470 -9.58 -12.54 29.09
N PHE A 471 -10.20 -11.85 28.15
CA PHE A 471 -10.17 -10.39 28.08
C PHE A 471 -11.12 -9.75 29.11
N LYS A 472 -10.51 -9.14 30.14
CA LYS A 472 -11.20 -8.39 31.20
C LYS A 472 -11.39 -6.95 30.73
N LEU A 473 -12.47 -6.70 29.99
CA LEU A 473 -12.79 -5.37 29.46
C LEU A 473 -13.25 -4.43 30.57
N LEU A 474 -12.38 -3.51 30.98
CA LEU A 474 -12.66 -2.53 32.03
C LEU A 474 -13.38 -1.29 31.49
N ALA A 475 -13.05 -0.88 30.26
CA ALA A 475 -13.70 0.24 29.62
C ALA A 475 -13.60 0.19 28.09
N ALA A 476 -14.54 0.86 27.42
CA ALA A 476 -14.48 1.07 25.98
C ALA A 476 -14.99 2.46 25.57
N ILE A 477 -14.34 3.08 24.60
CA ILE A 477 -14.67 4.40 24.07
C ILE A 477 -15.11 4.26 22.61
N SER A 478 -16.35 4.64 22.30
CA SER A 478 -16.84 4.68 20.91
C SER A 478 -17.04 6.12 20.42
N HIS A 479 -17.54 6.29 19.20
CA HIS A 479 -17.90 7.60 18.66
C HIS A 479 -19.08 8.28 19.40
N LYS A 480 -19.83 7.54 20.23
CA LYS A 480 -21.02 8.04 20.96
C LYS A 480 -21.02 7.72 22.45
N ASP A 481 -20.65 6.49 22.79
CA ASP A 481 -20.80 5.94 24.14
C ASP A 481 -19.46 5.63 24.78
N ILE A 482 -19.41 5.78 26.10
CA ILE A 482 -18.33 5.34 27.00
C ILE A 482 -18.89 4.20 27.86
N PHE A 483 -18.33 3.00 27.73
CA PHE A 483 -18.65 1.85 28.57
C PHE A 483 -17.60 1.71 29.68
N ILE A 484 -18.02 1.50 30.93
CA ILE A 484 -17.12 1.24 32.06
C ILE A 484 -17.69 0.13 32.94
N ASP A 485 -16.88 -0.88 33.21
CA ASP A 485 -17.13 -1.93 34.20
C ASP A 485 -15.92 -2.05 35.14
N PRO A 486 -16.01 -1.56 36.39
CA PRO A 486 -14.86 -1.54 37.31
C PRO A 486 -14.30 -2.91 37.71
N ASN A 487 -15.15 -3.96 37.72
CA ASN A 487 -14.75 -5.32 38.05
C ASN A 487 -15.69 -6.34 37.36
N PRO A 488 -15.58 -6.49 36.03
CA PRO A 488 -16.46 -7.36 35.26
C PRO A 488 -16.29 -8.82 35.67
N ASP A 489 -17.39 -9.56 35.72
CA ASP A 489 -17.37 -11.02 35.74
C ASP A 489 -16.98 -11.54 34.34
N MET A 490 -15.94 -12.36 34.26
CA MET A 490 -15.33 -12.76 32.99
C MET A 490 -16.31 -13.52 32.09
N GLU A 491 -16.99 -14.53 32.64
CA GLU A 491 -17.88 -15.40 31.88
C GLU A 491 -19.16 -14.65 31.45
N ALA A 492 -19.81 -13.95 32.38
CA ALA A 492 -21.04 -13.22 32.10
C ALA A 492 -20.81 -12.05 31.14
N SER A 493 -19.73 -11.28 31.34
CA SER A 493 -19.40 -10.15 30.46
C SER A 493 -19.01 -10.63 29.06
N TYR A 494 -18.29 -11.76 28.92
CA TYR A 494 -17.96 -12.34 27.62
C TYR A 494 -19.22 -12.76 26.85
N LYS A 495 -20.13 -13.50 27.50
CA LYS A 495 -21.41 -13.91 26.89
C LYS A 495 -22.22 -12.71 26.41
N GLU A 496 -22.23 -11.63 27.19
CA GLU A 496 -22.92 -10.40 26.81
C GLU A 496 -22.25 -9.66 25.65
N ARG A 497 -20.91 -9.54 25.65
CA ARG A 497 -20.16 -9.00 24.50
C ARG A 497 -20.48 -9.77 23.23
N LYS A 498 -20.46 -11.11 23.29
CA LYS A 498 -20.80 -11.98 22.15
C LYS A 498 -22.24 -11.75 21.67
N ARG A 499 -23.21 -11.70 22.60
CA ARG A 499 -24.62 -11.38 22.28
C ARG A 499 -24.76 -10.02 21.58
N LEU A 500 -24.02 -9.00 22.03
CA LEU A 500 -24.05 -7.69 21.38
C LEU A 500 -23.46 -7.73 19.98
N PHE A 501 -22.31 -8.38 19.79
CA PHE A 501 -21.67 -8.48 18.48
C PHE A 501 -22.56 -9.16 17.44
N GLU A 502 -23.24 -10.24 17.83
CA GLU A 502 -24.15 -11.01 16.97
C GLU A 502 -25.50 -10.28 16.73
N SER A 503 -25.80 -9.21 17.47
CA SER A 503 -27.05 -8.46 17.37
C SER A 503 -27.02 -7.38 16.28
N LYS A 504 -28.16 -7.21 15.57
CA LYS A 504 -28.37 -6.10 14.63
C LYS A 504 -28.30 -4.72 15.28
N SER A 505 -28.48 -4.62 16.61
CA SER A 505 -28.40 -3.38 17.39
C SER A 505 -27.22 -3.38 18.36
N GLY A 506 -26.09 -4.02 18.04
CA GLY A 506 -24.96 -4.31 18.93
C GLY A 506 -24.16 -3.16 19.57
N GLY A 507 -24.70 -1.94 19.67
CA GLY A 507 -24.04 -0.81 20.34
C GLY A 507 -24.02 -0.92 21.87
N TRP A 508 -23.14 -0.15 22.52
CA TRP A 508 -22.95 -0.19 23.98
C TRP A 508 -24.23 0.11 24.77
N LYS A 509 -25.09 1.01 24.28
CA LYS A 509 -26.40 1.31 24.90
C LYS A 509 -27.29 0.09 25.13
N ASN A 510 -27.10 -0.98 24.37
CA ASN A 510 -27.89 -2.21 24.48
C ASN A 510 -27.25 -3.28 25.37
N TYR A 511 -26.12 -2.97 26.03
CA TYR A 511 -25.49 -3.84 27.01
C TYR A 511 -26.39 -3.98 28.24
N ASN A 512 -26.54 -5.21 28.73
CA ASN A 512 -27.35 -5.51 29.90
C ASN A 512 -26.72 -4.91 31.17
N THR A 513 -27.24 -3.77 31.60
CA THR A 513 -26.70 -3.02 32.75
C THR A 513 -26.79 -3.78 34.08
N LYS A 514 -27.62 -4.82 34.18
CA LYS A 514 -27.74 -5.64 35.40
C LYS A 514 -26.50 -6.49 35.68
N ILE A 515 -25.67 -6.76 34.67
CA ILE A 515 -24.43 -7.54 34.83
C ILE A 515 -23.18 -6.67 34.94
N ILE A 516 -23.31 -5.35 34.78
CA ILE A 516 -22.20 -4.42 35.02
C ILE A 516 -21.92 -4.39 36.52
N SER A 517 -20.65 -4.45 36.92
CA SER A 517 -20.28 -4.42 38.33
C SER A 517 -20.65 -3.10 39.01
N ALA A 518 -20.68 -3.12 40.35
CA ALA A 518 -21.11 -1.98 41.15
C ALA A 518 -20.34 -0.71 40.80
N GLY A 519 -21.08 0.35 40.47
CA GLY A 519 -20.55 1.68 40.13
C GLY A 519 -20.14 1.85 38.67
N GLY A 520 -20.19 0.81 37.83
CA GLY A 520 -20.02 0.92 36.38
C GLY A 520 -21.26 1.46 35.66
N GLY A 521 -21.15 1.66 34.35
CA GLY A 521 -22.25 2.17 33.54
C GLY A 521 -21.88 2.46 32.08
N ILE A 522 -22.87 2.96 31.34
CA ILE A 522 -22.72 3.46 29.98
C ILE A 522 -23.06 4.95 30.00
N PHE A 523 -22.14 5.77 29.50
CA PHE A 523 -22.24 7.23 29.50
C PHE A 523 -22.17 7.76 28.07
N ASN A 524 -22.69 8.96 27.82
CA ASN A 524 -22.55 9.59 26.52
C ASN A 524 -21.24 10.39 26.47
N ARG A 525 -20.49 10.21 25.40
CA ARG A 525 -19.21 10.90 25.17
C ARG A 525 -19.35 12.42 25.17
N ASN A 526 -20.51 12.94 24.75
CA ASN A 526 -20.77 14.37 24.65
C ASN A 526 -21.40 14.98 25.92
N ASP A 527 -21.56 14.21 27.00
CA ASP A 527 -22.07 14.74 28.25
C ASP A 527 -21.07 15.72 28.87
N LYS A 528 -21.55 16.91 29.26
CA LYS A 528 -20.73 17.93 29.91
C LYS A 528 -20.39 17.59 31.36
N GLU A 529 -21.25 16.80 32.00
CA GLU A 529 -21.13 16.41 33.40
C GLU A 529 -21.53 14.94 33.58
N ILE A 530 -20.59 14.13 34.05
CA ILE A 530 -20.76 12.73 34.45
C ILE A 530 -20.29 12.62 35.90
N GLU A 531 -21.20 12.25 36.81
CA GLU A 531 -20.86 11.98 38.20
C GLU A 531 -20.18 10.61 38.32
N LEU A 532 -18.95 10.61 38.83
CA LEU A 532 -18.15 9.39 38.98
C LEU A 532 -18.52 8.66 40.28
N SER A 533 -18.79 7.37 40.18
CA SER A 533 -18.93 6.49 41.33
C SER A 533 -17.59 6.34 42.08
N PRO A 534 -17.59 5.96 43.37
CA PRO A 534 -16.34 5.64 44.09
C PRO A 534 -15.50 4.58 43.39
N GLN A 535 -16.14 3.61 42.72
CA GLN A 535 -15.47 2.52 41.99
C GLN A 535 -14.80 3.04 40.72
N ILE A 536 -15.48 3.89 39.92
CA ILE A 536 -14.87 4.50 38.73
C ILE A 536 -13.72 5.42 39.13
N LYS A 537 -13.87 6.22 40.19
CA LYS A 537 -12.78 7.08 40.71
C LYS A 537 -11.53 6.28 41.06
N LYS A 538 -11.71 5.14 41.73
CA LYS A 538 -10.61 4.22 42.05
C LYS A 538 -10.00 3.60 40.79
N LEU A 539 -10.84 3.20 39.83
CA LEU A 539 -10.40 2.59 38.57
C LEU A 539 -9.52 3.52 37.74
N VAL A 540 -9.90 4.79 37.59
CA VAL A 540 -9.16 5.77 36.78
C VAL A 540 -8.16 6.62 37.58
N GLY A 541 -8.09 6.42 38.90
CA GLY A 541 -7.15 7.13 39.78
C GLY A 541 -7.43 8.62 39.95
N THR A 542 -8.70 9.04 40.08
CA THR A 542 -9.08 10.46 40.24
C THR A 542 -9.88 10.73 41.52
N ASN A 543 -9.70 11.94 42.08
CA ASN A 543 -10.52 12.45 43.18
C ASN A 543 -11.68 13.34 42.71
N LYS A 544 -11.76 13.67 41.40
CA LYS A 544 -12.84 14.48 40.84
C LYS A 544 -14.19 13.77 41.04
N LYS A 545 -15.21 14.52 41.48
CA LYS A 545 -16.58 14.00 41.62
C LYS A 545 -17.33 14.00 40.29
N VAL A 546 -17.16 15.04 39.48
CA VAL A 546 -17.82 15.24 38.19
C VAL A 546 -16.76 15.55 37.15
N VAL A 547 -16.89 14.98 35.96
CA VAL A 547 -16.02 15.20 34.79
C VAL A 547 -16.87 15.29 33.53
N SER A 548 -16.35 15.86 32.44
CA SER A 548 -16.99 15.73 31.12
C SER A 548 -16.75 14.34 30.52
N GLY A 549 -17.52 13.97 29.49
CA GLY A 549 -17.27 12.74 28.74
C GLY A 549 -15.90 12.74 28.05
N GLU A 550 -15.43 13.91 27.62
CA GLU A 550 -14.09 14.09 27.05
C GLU A 550 -12.99 13.85 28.09
N ASP A 551 -13.11 14.44 29.29
CA ASP A 551 -12.21 14.19 30.43
C ASP A 551 -12.16 12.70 30.79
N LEU A 552 -13.33 12.05 30.82
CA LEU A 552 -13.43 10.64 31.12
C LEU A 552 -12.75 9.78 30.05
N CYS A 553 -12.91 10.10 28.77
CA CYS A 553 -12.19 9.41 27.68
C CYS A 553 -10.67 9.49 27.88
N ARG A 554 -10.13 10.69 28.17
CA ARG A 554 -8.70 10.88 28.42
C ARG A 554 -8.20 10.08 29.61
N MET A 555 -8.98 10.04 30.70
CA MET A 555 -8.67 9.21 31.87
C MET A 555 -8.63 7.71 31.55
N LEU A 556 -9.57 7.23 30.73
CA LEU A 556 -9.64 5.82 30.34
C LEU A 556 -8.49 5.42 29.40
N LEU A 557 -8.12 6.27 28.44
CA LEU A 557 -6.98 6.04 27.54
C LEU A 557 -5.63 5.91 28.27
N THR A 558 -5.50 6.57 29.41
CA THR A 558 -4.26 6.65 30.21
C THR A 558 -4.25 5.70 31.40
N MET A 559 -5.20 4.76 31.45
CA MET A 559 -5.26 3.72 32.47
C MET A 559 -4.09 2.74 32.37
N GLU A 560 -3.64 2.24 33.52
CA GLU A 560 -2.72 1.11 33.58
C GLU A 560 -3.49 -0.19 33.33
N VAL A 561 -3.27 -0.78 32.17
CA VAL A 561 -3.87 -2.05 31.74
C VAL A 561 -2.87 -2.88 30.95
N ASP A 562 -3.15 -4.18 30.76
CA ASP A 562 -2.29 -5.05 29.97
C ASP A 562 -2.41 -4.73 28.48
N LEU A 563 -3.62 -4.44 27.99
CA LEU A 563 -3.90 -4.18 26.58
C LEU A 563 -4.77 -2.92 26.37
N LEU A 564 -4.27 -1.99 25.56
CA LEU A 564 -5.09 -0.99 24.88
C LEU A 564 -5.38 -1.48 23.46
N PHE A 565 -6.63 -1.88 23.21
CA PHE A 565 -7.05 -2.38 21.90
C PHE A 565 -7.76 -1.29 21.09
N ASN A 566 -7.12 -0.83 20.02
CA ASN A 566 -7.75 0.06 19.07
C ASN A 566 -8.47 -0.77 17.99
N GLY A 567 -9.80 -0.84 18.05
CA GLY A 567 -10.65 -1.43 17.02
C GLY A 567 -11.51 -0.41 16.27
N GLY A 568 -11.20 0.89 16.42
CA GLY A 568 -11.92 2.01 15.81
C GLY A 568 -11.10 2.72 14.74
N VAL A 569 -11.63 3.84 14.23
CA VAL A 569 -10.90 4.72 13.31
C VAL A 569 -10.77 6.09 13.98
N GLY A 570 -9.58 6.68 13.90
CA GLY A 570 -9.29 8.01 14.44
C GLY A 570 -7.99 8.03 15.24
N THR A 571 -7.43 9.22 15.40
CA THR A 571 -6.16 9.47 16.07
C THR A 571 -6.39 9.98 17.48
N TYR A 572 -6.24 9.06 18.43
CA TYR A 572 -6.47 9.26 19.87
C TYR A 572 -5.19 9.62 20.62
N VAL A 573 -4.03 9.30 20.06
CA VAL A 573 -2.73 9.53 20.71
C VAL A 573 -1.77 10.24 19.76
N LYS A 574 -1.15 11.31 20.26
CA LYS A 574 -0.10 12.08 19.56
C LYS A 574 1.20 12.07 20.37
N ALA A 575 2.31 12.47 19.76
CA ALA A 575 3.50 12.78 20.53
C ALA A 575 3.31 14.09 21.31
N SER A 576 4.04 14.23 22.43
CA SER A 576 3.99 15.43 23.27
C SER A 576 4.38 16.71 22.51
N ASP A 577 5.21 16.61 21.47
CA ASP A 577 5.67 17.72 20.63
C ASP A 577 4.73 18.05 19.44
N GLU A 578 3.69 17.26 19.22
CA GLU A 578 2.68 17.51 18.18
C GLU A 578 1.55 18.38 18.74
N ASN A 579 1.00 19.28 17.90
CA ASN A 579 -0.18 20.03 18.26
C ASN A 579 -1.44 19.31 17.77
N SER A 580 -2.45 19.16 18.64
CA SER A 580 -3.70 18.47 18.29
C SER A 580 -4.43 19.12 17.11
N ILE A 581 -4.30 20.44 16.93
CA ILE A 581 -4.97 21.19 15.86
C ILE A 581 -4.41 20.89 14.46
N ASP A 582 -3.14 20.47 14.40
CA ASP A 582 -2.44 20.17 13.14
C ASP A 582 -2.73 18.72 12.67
N ILE A 583 -3.33 17.89 13.54
CA ILE A 583 -3.71 16.52 13.24
C ILE A 583 -5.10 16.52 12.59
N GLY A 584 -5.21 15.95 11.39
CA GLY A 584 -6.42 16.03 10.56
C GLY A 584 -7.71 15.39 11.12
N ASP A 585 -7.66 14.72 12.27
CA ASP A 585 -8.83 14.13 12.94
C ASP A 585 -9.43 15.09 13.97
N LYS A 586 -10.27 16.02 13.51
CA LYS A 586 -10.95 16.99 14.38
C LYS A 586 -11.95 16.35 15.36
N GLN A 587 -12.53 15.20 15.01
CA GLN A 587 -13.57 14.56 15.85
C GLN A 587 -13.01 14.05 17.18
N ASN A 588 -11.74 13.65 17.19
CA ASN A 588 -11.07 13.16 18.38
C ASN A 588 -10.11 14.20 19.01
N GLU A 589 -10.09 15.45 18.53
CA GLU A 589 -9.21 16.50 19.04
C GLU A 589 -9.32 16.68 20.57
N ALA A 590 -10.54 16.77 21.10
CA ALA A 590 -10.79 17.01 22.53
C ALA A 590 -10.49 15.81 23.45
N VAL A 591 -10.44 14.59 22.90
CA VAL A 591 -10.14 13.36 23.66
C VAL A 591 -8.70 12.89 23.46
N ARG A 592 -7.92 13.55 22.62
CA ARG A 592 -6.56 13.16 22.29
C ARG A 592 -5.64 13.34 23.48
N VAL A 593 -4.75 12.38 23.69
CA VAL A 593 -3.76 12.37 24.78
C VAL A 593 -2.34 12.25 24.21
N ASP A 594 -1.36 12.56 25.05
CA ASP A 594 0.05 12.40 24.70
C ASP A 594 0.49 10.95 24.92
N ALA A 595 1.40 10.47 24.07
CA ALA A 595 1.93 9.12 24.17
C ALA A 595 2.68 8.86 25.49
N THR A 596 3.25 9.90 26.10
CA THR A 596 3.86 9.83 27.43
C THR A 596 2.88 9.51 28.56
N ASP A 597 1.58 9.75 28.36
CA ASP A 597 0.54 9.48 29.36
C ASP A 597 -0.05 8.08 29.24
N ILE A 598 0.27 7.34 28.18
CA ILE A 598 -0.24 5.98 27.95
C ILE A 598 0.48 5.00 28.88
N LYS A 599 -0.29 4.32 29.73
CA LYS A 599 0.21 3.34 30.72
C LYS A 599 -0.13 1.90 30.40
N ALA A 600 -0.82 1.65 29.28
CA ALA A 600 -1.02 0.30 28.80
C ALA A 600 0.35 -0.38 28.61
N LYS A 601 0.47 -1.68 28.93
CA LYS A 601 1.73 -2.42 28.69
C LYS A 601 1.91 -2.74 27.20
N VAL A 602 0.80 -3.06 26.54
CA VAL A 602 0.73 -3.43 25.13
C VAL A 602 -0.37 -2.63 24.46
N VAL A 603 -0.09 -2.12 23.26
CA VAL A 603 -1.07 -1.50 22.36
C VAL A 603 -1.20 -2.38 21.13
N SER A 604 -2.43 -2.63 20.71
CA SER A 604 -2.76 -3.33 19.46
C SER A 604 -3.59 -2.40 18.56
N GLU A 605 -3.07 -2.11 17.37
CA GLU A 605 -3.74 -1.25 16.40
C GLU A 605 -4.46 -2.07 15.32
N GLY A 606 -5.62 -2.65 15.68
CA GLY A 606 -6.51 -3.28 14.70
C GLY A 606 -7.21 -2.26 13.79
N GLY A 607 -7.50 -1.08 14.32
CA GLY A 607 -7.96 0.10 13.60
C GLY A 607 -6.85 0.81 12.82
N ASN A 608 -7.20 1.76 11.95
CA ASN A 608 -6.20 2.60 11.28
C ASN A 608 -5.96 3.89 12.08
N LEU A 609 -4.70 4.31 12.16
CA LEU A 609 -4.25 5.61 12.67
C LEU A 609 -4.66 5.93 14.13
N GLY A 610 -4.68 4.93 15.02
CA GLY A 610 -4.94 5.14 16.45
C GLY A 610 -3.94 6.10 17.09
N PHE A 611 -2.68 5.92 16.72
CA PHE A 611 -1.52 6.71 17.11
C PHE A 611 -0.93 7.41 15.89
N THR A 612 -0.43 8.64 16.05
CA THR A 612 0.49 9.21 15.05
C THR A 612 1.79 8.40 15.03
N GLN A 613 2.55 8.45 13.92
CA GLN A 613 3.83 7.73 13.87
C GLN A 613 4.82 8.22 14.94
N LYS A 614 4.85 9.52 15.23
CA LYS A 614 5.65 10.08 16.33
C LYS A 614 5.19 9.56 17.69
N ALA A 615 3.88 9.47 17.93
CA ALA A 615 3.33 8.92 19.17
C ALA A 615 3.76 7.47 19.39
N ARG A 616 3.78 6.64 18.32
CA ARG A 616 4.27 5.25 18.41
C ARG A 616 5.74 5.21 18.86
N ILE A 617 6.57 6.07 18.28
CA ILE A 617 7.99 6.17 18.63
C ILE A 617 8.16 6.63 20.09
N GLU A 618 7.48 7.70 20.50
CA GLU A 618 7.54 8.23 21.87
C GLU A 618 7.07 7.20 22.92
N TYR A 619 5.94 6.52 22.67
CA TYR A 619 5.43 5.47 23.54
C TYR A 619 6.40 4.27 23.63
N ALA A 620 7.00 3.86 22.51
CA ALA A 620 7.98 2.78 22.48
C ALA A 620 9.30 3.15 23.18
N LEU A 621 9.76 4.39 23.07
CA LEU A 621 10.93 4.90 23.82
C LEU A 621 10.69 4.86 25.33
N GLY A 622 9.44 5.07 25.77
CA GLY A 622 9.00 4.89 27.16
C GLY A 622 8.92 3.43 27.65
N GLY A 623 9.22 2.45 26.78
CA GLY A 623 9.16 1.02 27.09
C GLY A 623 7.82 0.35 26.76
N GLY A 624 6.87 1.11 26.19
CA GLY A 624 5.60 0.59 25.69
C GLY A 624 5.77 -0.36 24.50
N ARG A 625 4.88 -1.35 24.38
CA ARG A 625 4.93 -2.35 23.30
C ARG A 625 3.86 -2.07 22.25
N ILE A 626 4.31 -1.64 21.06
CA ILE A 626 3.45 -1.27 19.94
C ILE A 626 4.14 -1.62 18.61
N ASN A 627 3.36 -2.07 17.63
CA ASN A 627 3.76 -2.10 16.22
C ASN A 627 3.04 -0.96 15.47
N ILE A 628 3.38 -0.71 14.21
CA ILE A 628 2.53 0.15 13.37
C ILE A 628 1.24 -0.58 12.99
N ASP A 629 0.15 0.16 12.82
CA ASP A 629 -1.15 -0.36 12.37
C ASP A 629 -1.07 -1.25 11.11
N GLY A 630 -0.26 -0.86 10.12
CA GLY A 630 -0.03 -1.62 8.89
C GLY A 630 0.61 -3.00 9.08
N ILE A 631 1.15 -3.30 10.27
CA ILE A 631 1.60 -4.64 10.64
C ILE A 631 0.49 -5.41 11.37
N ASP A 632 -0.16 -4.78 12.35
CA ASP A 632 -1.17 -5.44 13.17
C ASP A 632 -2.44 -5.76 12.35
N ASN A 633 -2.97 -4.79 11.59
CA ASN A 633 -4.22 -4.94 10.85
C ASN A 633 -4.06 -5.46 9.40
N ALA A 634 -2.87 -5.98 9.07
CA ALA A 634 -2.52 -6.42 7.72
C ALA A 634 -3.35 -7.63 7.24
N GLY A 635 -3.91 -8.44 8.15
CA GLY A 635 -4.69 -9.63 7.82
C GLY A 635 -5.90 -9.36 6.92
N GLY A 636 -6.49 -8.16 7.05
CA GLY A 636 -7.55 -7.71 6.16
C GLY A 636 -7.07 -7.62 4.71
N VAL A 637 -5.95 -6.94 4.44
CA VAL A 637 -5.47 -6.76 3.06
C VAL A 637 -4.92 -8.06 2.46
N ASP A 638 -4.27 -8.90 3.27
CA ASP A 638 -3.71 -10.20 2.88
C ASP A 638 -4.80 -11.20 2.43
N THR A 639 -5.86 -11.35 3.22
CA THR A 639 -7.02 -12.21 2.86
C THR A 639 -7.65 -11.79 1.54
N SER A 640 -7.74 -10.49 1.37
CA SER A 640 -8.30 -9.84 0.21
C SER A 640 -7.44 -10.05 -1.04
N ASP A 641 -6.13 -10.18 -0.91
CA ASP A 641 -5.21 -10.49 -2.00
C ASP A 641 -5.34 -11.96 -2.43
N HIS A 642 -5.45 -12.87 -1.46
CA HIS A 642 -5.77 -14.28 -1.72
C HIS A 642 -7.11 -14.44 -2.45
N GLU A 643 -8.15 -13.70 -2.04
CA GLU A 643 -9.46 -13.71 -2.72
C GLU A 643 -9.33 -13.36 -4.21
N VAL A 644 -8.67 -12.24 -4.51
CA VAL A 644 -8.53 -11.75 -5.89
C VAL A 644 -7.78 -12.76 -6.75
N ASN A 645 -6.66 -13.30 -6.29
CA ASN A 645 -5.87 -14.26 -7.06
C ASN A 645 -6.58 -15.62 -7.23
N LEU A 646 -7.34 -16.08 -6.24
CA LEU A 646 -8.20 -17.26 -6.39
C LEU A 646 -9.29 -17.02 -7.43
N LYS A 647 -9.96 -15.85 -7.39
CA LYS A 647 -11.00 -15.48 -8.35
C LYS A 647 -10.45 -15.32 -9.77
N ILE A 648 -9.26 -14.73 -9.95
CA ILE A 648 -8.60 -14.62 -11.26
C ILE A 648 -8.45 -16.01 -11.89
N LEU A 649 -7.94 -16.98 -11.13
CA LEU A 649 -7.76 -18.33 -11.67
C LEU A 649 -9.10 -19.03 -11.92
N LEU A 650 -10.04 -18.95 -10.98
CA LEU A 650 -11.36 -19.55 -11.13
C LEU A 650 -12.15 -18.97 -12.32
N ASN A 651 -12.05 -17.67 -12.58
CA ASN A 651 -12.64 -17.04 -13.76
C ASN A 651 -12.02 -17.57 -15.05
N THR A 652 -10.70 -17.81 -15.06
CA THR A 652 -9.99 -18.40 -16.20
C THR A 652 -10.47 -19.83 -16.46
N ILE A 653 -10.60 -20.64 -15.40
CA ILE A 653 -11.07 -22.03 -15.48
C ILE A 653 -12.54 -22.11 -15.92
N SER A 654 -13.39 -21.23 -15.39
CA SER A 654 -14.82 -21.19 -15.77
C SER A 654 -15.00 -20.90 -17.27
N ALA A 655 -14.11 -20.09 -17.86
CA ALA A 655 -14.11 -19.81 -19.29
C ALA A 655 -13.64 -21.00 -20.16
N THR A 656 -12.78 -21.89 -19.65
CA THR A 656 -12.21 -23.03 -20.40
C THR A 656 -12.98 -24.34 -20.20
N ASP A 657 -13.38 -24.63 -18.96
CA ASP A 657 -13.87 -25.95 -18.54
C ASP A 657 -15.37 -25.97 -18.20
N ASN A 658 -16.10 -24.89 -18.53
CA ASN A 658 -17.55 -24.79 -18.38
C ASN A 658 -18.05 -24.98 -16.93
N ILE A 659 -17.23 -24.65 -15.93
CA ILE A 659 -17.62 -24.60 -14.51
C ILE A 659 -18.62 -23.45 -14.32
N CYS A 660 -19.76 -23.72 -13.68
CA CYS A 660 -20.77 -22.69 -13.46
C CYS A 660 -20.38 -21.73 -12.31
N LYS A 661 -21.10 -20.61 -12.20
CA LYS A 661 -20.81 -19.59 -11.16
C LYS A 661 -20.99 -20.14 -9.75
N GLU A 662 -21.97 -21.02 -9.53
CA GLU A 662 -22.26 -21.64 -8.25
C GLU A 662 -21.12 -22.55 -7.78
N GLU A 663 -20.54 -23.32 -8.70
CA GLU A 663 -19.39 -24.20 -8.43
C GLU A 663 -18.11 -23.40 -8.12
N THR A 664 -17.91 -22.27 -8.84
CA THR A 664 -16.82 -21.32 -8.57
C THR A 664 -16.92 -20.77 -7.15
N GLN A 665 -18.10 -20.30 -6.76
CA GLN A 665 -18.34 -19.78 -5.41
C GLN A 665 -18.17 -20.87 -4.33
N SER A 666 -18.70 -22.07 -4.58
CA SER A 666 -18.57 -23.21 -3.65
C SER A 666 -17.09 -23.57 -3.43
N THR A 667 -16.31 -23.59 -4.50
CA THR A 667 -14.86 -23.83 -4.44
C THR A 667 -14.16 -22.76 -3.61
N LEU A 668 -14.42 -21.47 -3.87
CA LEU A 668 -13.83 -20.36 -3.10
C LEU A 668 -14.16 -20.47 -1.60
N ASN A 669 -15.44 -20.74 -1.27
CA ASN A 669 -15.90 -20.90 0.10
C ASN A 669 -15.24 -22.08 0.81
N SER A 670 -15.01 -23.20 0.11
CA SER A 670 -14.34 -24.38 0.68
C SER A 670 -12.86 -24.14 1.06
N MET A 671 -12.24 -23.08 0.52
CA MET A 671 -10.84 -22.73 0.80
C MET A 671 -10.68 -21.78 2.00
N THR A 672 -11.77 -21.23 2.55
CA THR A 672 -11.78 -20.17 3.58
C THR A 672 -10.83 -20.44 4.74
N ASP A 673 -10.95 -21.59 5.40
CA ASP A 673 -10.13 -21.91 6.58
C ASP A 673 -8.64 -22.02 6.25
N GLN A 674 -8.30 -22.50 5.05
CA GLN A 674 -6.90 -22.57 4.61
C GLN A 674 -6.34 -21.18 4.34
N VAL A 675 -7.12 -20.28 3.72
CA VAL A 675 -6.73 -18.88 3.51
C VAL A 675 -6.53 -18.17 4.85
N VAL A 676 -7.49 -18.29 5.77
CA VAL A 676 -7.39 -17.73 7.14
C VAL A 676 -6.11 -18.21 7.83
N ASN A 677 -5.80 -19.50 7.75
CA ASN A 677 -4.57 -20.05 8.35
C ASN A 677 -3.30 -19.52 7.69
N LEU A 678 -3.28 -19.35 6.37
CA LEU A 678 -2.14 -18.76 5.65
C LEU A 678 -1.89 -17.32 6.09
N VAL A 679 -2.95 -16.52 6.20
CA VAL A 679 -2.91 -15.12 6.62
C VAL A 679 -2.44 -15.00 8.08
N LEU A 680 -3.04 -15.74 9.01
CA LEU A 680 -2.64 -15.69 10.42
C LEU A 680 -1.20 -16.17 10.65
N GLN A 681 -0.76 -17.19 9.90
CA GLN A 681 0.64 -17.64 9.95
C GLN A 681 1.60 -16.57 9.40
N SER A 682 1.21 -15.85 8.34
CA SER A 682 1.95 -14.71 7.80
C SER A 682 2.12 -13.65 8.90
N THR A 683 1.04 -13.22 9.54
CA THR A 683 1.05 -12.24 10.64
C THR A 683 1.93 -12.68 11.81
N TYR A 684 1.82 -13.94 12.25
CA TYR A 684 2.66 -14.49 13.31
C TYR A 684 4.17 -14.40 12.97
N ASN A 685 4.54 -14.77 11.74
CA ASN A 685 5.94 -14.76 11.31
C ASN A 685 6.48 -13.32 11.23
N GLN A 686 5.67 -12.36 10.80
CA GLN A 686 6.07 -10.94 10.75
C GLN A 686 6.36 -10.39 12.15
N ALA A 687 5.44 -10.58 13.09
CA ALA A 687 5.61 -10.10 14.46
C ALA A 687 6.87 -10.71 15.12
N LEU A 688 7.13 -12.00 14.87
CA LEU A 688 8.35 -12.67 15.31
C LEU A 688 9.62 -12.08 14.68
N ALA A 689 9.64 -11.88 13.36
CA ALA A 689 10.80 -11.33 12.68
C ALA A 689 11.16 -9.93 13.20
N ILE A 690 10.16 -9.09 13.48
CA ILE A 690 10.35 -7.76 14.07
C ILE A 690 10.92 -7.87 15.49
N SER A 691 10.48 -8.84 16.31
CA SER A 691 11.07 -9.10 17.64
C SER A 691 12.54 -9.53 17.57
N ILE A 692 12.90 -10.32 16.56
CA ILE A 692 14.30 -10.73 16.34
C ILE A 692 15.13 -9.52 15.91
N ASP A 693 14.64 -8.71 14.98
CA ASP A 693 15.32 -7.48 14.52
C ASP A 693 15.48 -6.46 15.65
N GLU A 694 14.47 -6.29 16.52
CA GLU A 694 14.55 -5.46 17.71
C GLU A 694 15.75 -5.86 18.58
N ARG A 695 15.92 -7.16 18.84
CA ARG A 695 17.05 -7.68 19.62
C ARG A 695 18.38 -7.54 18.87
N PHE A 696 18.40 -7.76 17.57
CA PHE A 696 19.59 -7.60 16.75
C PHE A 696 20.06 -6.16 16.64
N SER A 697 19.14 -5.18 16.66
CA SER A 697 19.48 -3.76 16.61
C SER A 697 20.37 -3.32 17.79
N ARG A 698 20.25 -3.98 18.95
CA ARG A 698 21.13 -3.76 20.12
C ARG A 698 22.61 -4.01 19.83
N ARG A 699 22.90 -5.00 18.98
CA ARG A 699 24.27 -5.46 18.70
C ARG A 699 24.78 -5.00 17.34
N TYR A 700 23.87 -4.85 16.37
CA TYR A 700 24.19 -4.64 14.96
C TYR A 700 23.53 -3.39 14.38
N GLN A 701 23.43 -2.31 15.17
CA GLN A 701 22.82 -1.04 14.76
C GLN A 701 23.34 -0.51 13.40
N ASN A 702 24.65 -0.68 13.12
CA ASN A 702 25.25 -0.30 11.85
C ASN A 702 24.63 -1.00 10.63
N ASP A 703 24.13 -2.22 10.78
CA ASP A 703 23.48 -2.92 9.67
C ASP A 703 22.10 -2.33 9.38
N PHE A 704 21.37 -1.86 10.40
CA PHE A 704 20.11 -1.11 10.23
C PHE A 704 20.34 0.26 9.58
N LEU A 705 21.45 0.95 9.90
CA LEU A 705 21.83 2.19 9.21
C LEU A 705 22.05 1.97 7.71
N LYS A 706 22.68 0.84 7.34
CA LYS A 706 22.83 0.47 5.92
C LYS A 706 21.50 0.09 5.27
N VAL A 707 20.58 -0.53 6.02
CA VAL A 707 19.22 -0.78 5.51
C VAL A 707 18.55 0.55 5.14
N ILE A 708 18.60 1.56 6.02
CA ILE A 708 18.05 2.90 5.72
C ILE A 708 18.66 3.46 4.43
N GLU A 709 19.99 3.39 4.30
CA GLU A 709 20.69 3.87 3.11
C GLU A 709 20.27 3.13 1.83
N VAL A 710 20.16 1.80 1.89
CA VAL A 710 19.69 0.97 0.77
C VAL A 710 18.27 1.38 0.36
N LEU A 711 17.37 1.55 1.33
CA LEU A 711 15.97 1.86 1.05
C LEU A 711 15.83 3.26 0.43
N GLU A 712 16.48 4.28 0.96
CA GLU A 712 16.42 5.64 0.39
C GLU A 712 16.97 5.72 -1.03
N GLN A 713 18.01 4.95 -1.34
CA GLN A 713 18.63 4.98 -2.68
C GLN A 713 17.85 4.17 -3.72
N ASN A 714 17.06 3.17 -3.30
CA ASN A 714 16.51 2.16 -4.23
C ASN A 714 14.98 2.01 -4.19
N VAL A 715 14.31 2.59 -3.20
CA VAL A 715 12.86 2.54 -3.02
C VAL A 715 12.30 3.95 -3.00
N GLU A 716 11.67 4.35 -4.11
CA GLU A 716 11.14 5.70 -4.32
C GLU A 716 10.09 6.11 -3.29
N ALA A 717 9.29 5.16 -2.82
CA ALA A 717 8.28 5.39 -1.79
C ALA A 717 8.84 5.48 -0.36
N PHE A 718 10.15 5.27 -0.16
CA PHE A 718 10.79 5.37 1.15
C PHE A 718 11.52 6.69 1.32
N ASP A 719 11.00 7.55 2.20
CA ASP A 719 11.68 8.75 2.70
C ASP A 719 11.79 8.68 4.23
N ARG A 720 13.02 8.71 4.76
CA ARG A 720 13.26 8.57 6.20
C ARG A 720 12.54 9.66 7.01
N ARG A 721 12.36 10.87 6.46
CA ARG A 721 11.69 11.98 7.16
C ARG A 721 10.20 11.68 7.35
N SER A 722 9.57 11.11 6.33
CA SER A 722 8.15 10.70 6.38
C SER A 722 7.86 9.64 7.46
N PHE A 723 8.87 8.87 7.86
CA PHE A 723 8.77 7.87 8.94
C PHE A 723 9.36 8.34 10.28
N PHE A 724 9.77 9.62 10.38
CA PHE A 724 10.43 10.19 11.56
C PHE A 724 11.70 9.44 11.97
N ILE A 725 12.43 8.91 10.99
CA ILE A 725 13.72 8.27 11.20
C ILE A 725 14.81 9.34 11.14
N PRO A 726 15.61 9.53 12.21
CA PRO A 726 16.61 10.59 12.26
C PRO A 726 17.77 10.34 11.28
N LYS A 727 18.64 11.35 11.17
CA LYS A 727 19.94 11.18 10.51
C LYS A 727 20.78 10.15 11.27
N SER A 728 21.72 9.53 10.57
CA SER A 728 22.56 8.46 11.13
C SER A 728 23.35 8.90 12.38
N GLU A 729 23.81 10.17 12.43
CA GLU A 729 24.47 10.75 13.61
C GLU A 729 23.56 10.81 14.86
N ASN A 730 22.26 10.90 14.64
CA ASN A 730 21.22 11.08 15.65
C ASN A 730 20.37 9.83 15.85
N ILE A 731 20.82 8.65 15.40
CA ILE A 731 20.05 7.41 15.50
C ILE A 731 19.62 7.07 16.93
N ASN A 732 20.36 7.56 17.93
CA ASN A 732 20.04 7.39 19.35
C ASN A 732 18.71 8.04 19.76
N GLU A 733 18.16 8.98 18.98
CA GLU A 733 16.82 9.56 19.21
C GLU A 733 15.70 8.53 19.07
N VAL A 734 15.94 7.40 18.39
CA VAL A 734 14.99 6.30 18.21
C VAL A 734 15.50 4.99 18.84
N VAL A 735 16.43 5.08 19.79
CA VAL A 735 16.96 3.94 20.54
C VAL A 735 16.41 3.97 21.97
N ASP A 736 15.87 2.83 22.41
CA ASP A 736 15.32 2.67 23.76
C ASP A 736 16.39 2.48 24.84
N ILE A 737 15.95 2.35 26.09
CA ILE A 737 16.83 2.14 27.25
C ILE A 737 17.64 0.83 27.20
N ASP A 738 17.19 -0.16 26.44
CA ASP A 738 17.87 -1.43 26.24
C ASP A 738 18.89 -1.39 25.08
N GLY A 739 19.01 -0.24 24.41
CA GLY A 739 19.89 -0.05 23.26
C GLY A 739 19.31 -0.55 21.94
N SER A 740 18.02 -0.87 21.88
CA SER A 740 17.31 -1.30 20.66
C SER A 740 16.77 -0.11 19.89
N ILE A 741 16.81 -0.16 18.55
CA ILE A 741 15.96 0.71 17.74
C ILE A 741 14.51 0.34 18.03
N VAL A 742 13.66 1.33 18.30
CA VAL A 742 12.26 1.07 18.67
C VAL A 742 11.48 0.39 17.54
N ARG A 743 10.57 -0.51 17.93
CA ARG A 743 9.79 -1.34 16.99
C ARG A 743 9.06 -0.57 15.88
N PRO A 744 8.44 0.61 16.09
CA PRO A 744 7.76 1.33 15.01
C PRO A 744 8.67 1.72 13.86
N VAL A 745 9.94 2.02 14.15
CA VAL A 745 10.97 2.27 13.12
C VAL A 745 11.33 0.96 12.42
N ILE A 746 11.56 -0.12 13.17
CA ILE A 746 11.85 -1.44 12.59
C ILE A 746 10.72 -1.94 11.70
N CYS A 747 9.46 -1.77 12.10
CA CYS A 747 8.29 -2.13 11.28
C CYS A 747 8.34 -1.44 9.91
N SER A 748 8.68 -0.14 9.89
CA SER A 748 8.81 0.62 8.65
C SER A 748 9.96 0.06 7.79
N LEU A 749 11.15 -0.13 8.36
CA LEU A 749 12.29 -0.73 7.64
C LEU A 749 11.97 -2.12 7.11
N PHE A 750 11.23 -2.92 7.87
CA PHE A 750 10.83 -4.28 7.53
C PHE A 750 9.90 -4.31 6.31
N SER A 751 8.81 -3.52 6.33
CA SER A 751 7.87 -3.42 5.22
C SER A 751 8.56 -2.96 3.93
N TYR A 752 9.37 -1.90 4.00
CA TYR A 752 10.06 -1.37 2.83
C TYR A 752 11.21 -2.27 2.35
N SER A 753 11.81 -3.09 3.22
CA SER A 753 12.75 -4.14 2.81
C SER A 753 12.08 -5.27 2.01
N LYS A 754 10.81 -5.62 2.33
CA LYS A 754 10.04 -6.56 1.51
C LYS A 754 9.77 -5.99 0.12
N ILE A 755 9.34 -4.72 0.05
CA ILE A 755 9.12 -4.00 -1.23
C ILE A 755 10.41 -3.99 -2.05
N PHE A 756 11.55 -3.67 -1.42
CA PHE A 756 12.85 -3.67 -2.09
C PHE A 756 13.22 -5.06 -2.67
N VAL A 757 13.12 -6.13 -1.87
CA VAL A 757 13.47 -7.48 -2.35
C VAL A 757 12.51 -7.95 -3.44
N LYS A 758 11.21 -7.66 -3.32
CA LYS A 758 10.21 -7.92 -4.37
C LYS A 758 10.57 -7.24 -5.68
N LYS A 759 10.93 -5.95 -5.63
CA LYS A 759 11.37 -5.17 -6.81
C LYS A 759 12.58 -5.82 -7.49
N ILE A 760 13.63 -6.12 -6.73
CA ILE A 760 14.85 -6.76 -7.25
C ILE A 760 14.54 -8.12 -7.89
N LEU A 761 13.63 -8.90 -7.30
CA LEU A 761 13.22 -10.19 -7.85
C LEU A 761 12.46 -10.04 -9.18
N LEU A 762 11.53 -9.09 -9.27
CA LEU A 762 10.75 -8.79 -10.47
C LEU A 762 11.61 -8.30 -11.64
N GLU A 763 12.68 -7.56 -11.35
CA GLU A 763 13.68 -7.10 -12.32
C GLU A 763 14.64 -8.22 -12.78
N SER A 764 14.50 -9.44 -12.25
CA SER A 764 15.40 -10.57 -12.51
C SER A 764 14.71 -11.76 -13.19
N THR A 765 15.52 -12.67 -13.73
CA THR A 765 15.08 -13.98 -14.24
C THR A 765 15.08 -15.08 -13.17
N LEU A 766 15.46 -14.75 -11.92
CA LEU A 766 15.55 -15.74 -10.83
C LEU A 766 14.19 -16.38 -10.52
N ILE A 767 13.12 -15.61 -10.66
CA ILE A 767 11.74 -16.03 -10.41
C ILE A 767 11.16 -16.92 -11.52
N ASP A 768 11.86 -17.02 -12.67
CA ASP A 768 11.48 -17.91 -13.78
C ASP A 768 12.12 -19.31 -13.66
N GLU A 769 13.09 -19.48 -12.76
CA GLU A 769 13.76 -20.76 -12.56
C GLU A 769 12.81 -21.80 -11.95
N GLN A 770 12.99 -23.08 -12.31
CA GLN A 770 12.14 -24.18 -11.84
C GLN A 770 12.04 -24.26 -10.31
N PHE A 771 13.13 -23.97 -9.58
CA PHE A 771 13.12 -24.00 -8.13
C PHE A 771 12.19 -22.94 -7.51
N ALA A 772 11.90 -21.84 -8.23
CA ALA A 772 11.07 -20.74 -7.77
C ALA A 772 9.56 -21.06 -7.84
N LEU A 773 9.15 -22.01 -8.69
CA LEU A 773 7.74 -22.43 -8.83
C LEU A 773 7.12 -22.90 -7.51
N ARG A 774 7.90 -23.46 -6.59
CA ARG A 774 7.41 -23.84 -5.26
C ARG A 774 6.85 -22.67 -4.45
N TYR A 775 7.24 -21.43 -4.73
CA TYR A 775 6.75 -20.25 -4.04
C TYR A 775 5.39 -19.81 -4.57
N LEU A 776 5.08 -20.11 -5.84
CA LEU A 776 3.73 -20.03 -6.40
C LEU A 776 2.79 -20.98 -5.65
N TYR A 777 3.16 -22.26 -5.53
CA TYR A 777 2.33 -23.26 -4.84
C TYR A 777 2.17 -22.98 -3.34
N LYS A 778 3.14 -22.30 -2.71
CA LYS A 778 3.03 -21.90 -1.29
C LYS A 778 2.09 -20.73 -1.05
N TYR A 779 1.73 -19.98 -2.09
CA TYR A 779 0.79 -18.89 -1.97
C TYR A 779 -0.64 -19.42 -1.88
N PHE A 780 -1.00 -20.43 -2.69
CA PHE A 780 -2.36 -20.95 -2.73
C PHE A 780 -2.65 -22.01 -1.64
N PRO A 781 -3.94 -22.19 -1.26
CA PRO A 781 -4.38 -23.30 -0.41
C PRO A 781 -3.92 -24.65 -0.97
N LYS A 782 -3.53 -25.59 -0.08
CA LYS A 782 -2.95 -26.88 -0.52
C LYS A 782 -3.92 -27.72 -1.34
N SER A 783 -5.19 -27.74 -0.96
CA SER A 783 -6.22 -28.46 -1.73
C SER A 783 -6.44 -27.84 -3.11
N PHE A 784 -6.30 -26.53 -3.23
CA PHE A 784 -6.42 -25.81 -4.51
C PHE A 784 -5.24 -26.13 -5.43
N VAL A 785 -4.02 -26.13 -4.88
CA VAL A 785 -2.81 -26.54 -5.62
C VAL A 785 -2.94 -27.97 -6.14
N GLY A 786 -3.41 -28.90 -5.31
CA GLY A 786 -3.57 -30.30 -5.74
C GLY A 786 -4.61 -30.51 -6.84
N ALA A 787 -5.59 -29.60 -6.97
CA ALA A 787 -6.62 -29.66 -8.00
C ALA A 787 -6.24 -28.92 -9.29
N TYR A 788 -5.50 -27.82 -9.19
CA TYR A 788 -5.28 -26.86 -10.30
C TYR A 788 -3.79 -26.56 -10.55
N GLU A 789 -2.91 -27.54 -10.36
CA GLU A 789 -1.45 -27.35 -10.48
C GLU A 789 -1.02 -26.81 -11.85
N HIS A 790 -1.68 -27.26 -12.93
CA HIS A 790 -1.35 -26.88 -14.30
C HIS A 790 -1.81 -25.45 -14.62
N GLU A 791 -3.02 -25.08 -14.20
CA GLU A 791 -3.65 -23.78 -14.41
C GLU A 791 -2.90 -22.69 -13.65
N LEU A 792 -2.38 -23.01 -12.46
CA LEU A 792 -1.52 -22.12 -11.69
C LEU A 792 -0.29 -21.66 -12.48
N LEU A 793 0.28 -22.51 -13.34
CA LEU A 793 1.46 -22.15 -14.15
C LEU A 793 1.16 -21.07 -15.19
N THR A 794 -0.11 -20.89 -15.56
CA THR A 794 -0.59 -19.87 -16.51
C THR A 794 -1.22 -18.65 -15.82
N HIS A 795 -1.16 -18.57 -14.49
CA HIS A 795 -1.70 -17.43 -13.75
C HIS A 795 -1.07 -16.10 -14.24
N PRO A 796 -1.87 -15.08 -14.62
CA PRO A 796 -1.34 -13.83 -15.19
C PRO A 796 -0.33 -13.10 -14.30
N LEU A 797 -0.51 -13.21 -12.97
CA LEU A 797 0.40 -12.63 -11.96
C LEU A 797 1.45 -13.61 -11.39
N LYS A 798 1.76 -14.70 -12.10
CA LYS A 798 2.67 -15.75 -11.60
C LYS A 798 4.01 -15.19 -11.10
N ARG A 799 4.61 -14.27 -11.86
CA ARG A 799 5.91 -13.66 -11.51
C ARG A 799 5.81 -12.86 -10.21
N GLU A 800 4.77 -12.06 -10.08
CA GLU A 800 4.50 -11.21 -8.92
C GLU A 800 4.20 -12.03 -7.68
N ILE A 801 3.40 -13.11 -7.79
CA ILE A 801 3.14 -14.03 -6.67
C ILE A 801 4.44 -14.67 -6.18
N ILE A 802 5.28 -15.16 -7.10
CA ILE A 802 6.56 -15.78 -6.76
C ILE A 802 7.48 -14.76 -6.08
N ALA A 803 7.62 -13.55 -6.65
CA ALA A 803 8.47 -12.50 -6.11
C ALA A 803 8.03 -12.07 -4.69
N THR A 804 6.74 -11.77 -4.51
CA THR A 804 6.16 -11.41 -3.20
C THR A 804 6.37 -12.54 -2.20
N LYS A 805 6.07 -13.80 -2.56
CA LYS A 805 6.20 -14.92 -1.61
C LYS A 805 7.65 -15.23 -1.28
N MET A 806 8.59 -15.08 -2.22
CA MET A 806 10.01 -15.21 -1.95
C MET A 806 10.51 -14.10 -1.01
N ALA A 807 10.16 -12.84 -1.27
CA ALA A 807 10.51 -11.71 -0.41
C ALA A 807 9.96 -11.92 1.01
N ASP A 808 8.67 -12.25 1.13
CA ASP A 808 8.02 -12.52 2.43
C ASP A 808 8.73 -13.65 3.20
N VAL A 809 9.05 -14.77 2.54
CA VAL A 809 9.76 -15.90 3.18
C VAL A 809 11.16 -15.49 3.66
N ILE A 810 11.89 -14.67 2.91
CA ILE A 810 13.24 -14.24 3.26
C ILE A 810 13.18 -13.30 4.46
N LEU A 811 12.40 -12.23 4.37
CA LEU A 811 12.35 -11.19 5.39
C LEU A 811 11.74 -11.70 6.70
N ASN A 812 10.67 -12.51 6.65
CA ASN A 812 10.10 -13.14 7.85
C ASN A 812 11.06 -14.12 8.55
N SER A 813 12.19 -14.46 7.92
CA SER A 813 13.19 -15.36 8.50
C SER A 813 14.47 -14.65 8.92
N GLN A 814 14.98 -13.74 8.09
CA GLN A 814 16.30 -13.11 8.26
C GLN A 814 16.21 -11.65 8.73
N GLY A 815 15.02 -11.06 8.76
CA GLY A 815 14.82 -9.66 9.12
C GLY A 815 15.25 -8.67 8.03
N CYS A 816 15.02 -7.38 8.29
CA CYS A 816 15.32 -6.30 7.35
C CYS A 816 16.82 -6.17 7.07
N THR A 817 17.68 -6.56 8.02
CA THR A 817 19.15 -6.52 7.84
C THR A 817 19.67 -7.43 6.72
N PHE A 818 18.83 -8.33 6.18
CA PHE A 818 19.16 -9.08 4.97
C PHE A 818 19.53 -8.18 3.79
N VAL A 819 19.00 -6.96 3.69
CA VAL A 819 19.29 -6.04 2.57
C VAL A 819 20.53 -5.16 2.79
N SER A 820 21.09 -5.16 4.00
CA SER A 820 22.14 -4.21 4.44
C SER A 820 23.45 -4.22 3.64
N ASP A 821 23.73 -5.31 2.91
CA ASP A 821 24.94 -5.46 2.10
C ASP A 821 24.71 -5.26 0.60
N TYR A 822 23.49 -4.86 0.19
CA TYR A 822 23.14 -4.66 -1.22
C TYR A 822 24.08 -3.68 -1.94
N LEU A 823 24.30 -2.48 -1.37
CA LEU A 823 25.19 -1.47 -1.98
C LEU A 823 26.63 -1.97 -2.15
N LYS A 824 27.07 -2.87 -1.28
CA LYS A 824 28.40 -3.49 -1.37
C LYS A 824 28.46 -4.62 -2.40
N LEU A 825 27.41 -5.44 -2.49
CA LEU A 825 27.36 -6.60 -3.38
C LEU A 825 27.05 -6.22 -4.82
N GLY A 826 26.22 -5.20 -5.02
CA GLY A 826 25.57 -4.90 -6.30
C GLY A 826 24.47 -5.91 -6.65
N HIS A 827 23.72 -5.60 -7.70
CA HIS A 827 22.50 -6.32 -8.09
C HIS A 827 22.72 -7.84 -8.31
N GLU A 828 23.64 -8.23 -9.19
CA GLU A 828 23.85 -9.65 -9.54
C GLU A 828 24.30 -10.52 -8.36
N ARG A 829 25.21 -10.03 -7.51
CA ARG A 829 25.64 -10.80 -6.32
C ARG A 829 24.57 -10.82 -5.24
N PHE A 830 23.71 -9.82 -5.16
CA PHE A 830 22.57 -9.84 -4.25
C PHE A 830 21.51 -10.87 -4.69
N LEU A 831 21.25 -11.02 -6.00
CA LEU A 831 20.42 -12.11 -6.52
C LEU A 831 21.03 -13.48 -6.19
N LEU A 832 22.36 -13.62 -6.31
CA LEU A 832 23.07 -14.82 -5.88
C LEU A 832 22.88 -15.07 -4.37
N LYS A 833 22.91 -14.02 -3.54
CA LYS A 833 22.63 -14.12 -2.09
C LYS A 833 21.24 -14.63 -1.81
N ILE A 834 20.21 -14.11 -2.51
CA ILE A 834 18.84 -14.59 -2.37
C ILE A 834 18.74 -16.08 -2.72
N LYS A 835 19.25 -16.48 -3.90
CA LYS A 835 19.24 -17.88 -4.33
C LYS A 835 19.97 -18.79 -3.35
N SER A 836 21.17 -18.37 -2.92
CA SER A 836 22.01 -19.05 -1.94
C SER A 836 21.26 -19.30 -0.62
N TYR A 837 20.63 -18.25 -0.07
CA TYR A 837 19.85 -18.37 1.16
C TYR A 837 18.70 -19.37 1.03
N LEU A 838 17.93 -19.27 -0.06
CA LEU A 838 16.77 -20.14 -0.27
C LEU A 838 17.16 -21.61 -0.45
N ILE A 839 18.30 -21.90 -1.07
CA ILE A 839 18.85 -23.25 -1.19
C ILE A 839 19.31 -23.77 0.19
N ALA A 840 20.13 -23.02 0.92
CA ALA A 840 20.60 -23.42 2.27
C ALA A 840 19.41 -23.69 3.21
N LYS A 841 18.39 -22.82 3.17
CA LYS A 841 17.16 -22.96 3.94
C LYS A 841 16.46 -24.30 3.68
N GLN A 842 16.45 -24.75 2.43
CA GLN A 842 15.82 -26.01 2.05
C GLN A 842 16.68 -27.23 2.39
N LEU A 843 17.98 -27.13 2.12
CA LEU A 843 18.99 -28.15 2.45
C LEU A 843 18.90 -28.49 3.94
N PHE A 844 18.85 -27.49 4.82
CA PHE A 844 18.83 -27.72 6.27
C PHE A 844 17.45 -28.02 6.86
N GLY A 845 16.38 -28.11 6.05
CA GLY A 845 15.03 -28.32 6.60
C GLY A 845 14.59 -27.21 7.57
N ALA A 846 15.05 -25.98 7.34
CA ALA A 846 14.89 -24.88 8.29
C ALA A 846 13.42 -24.51 8.53
N LYS A 847 12.52 -24.83 7.58
CA LYS A 847 11.08 -24.58 7.75
C LYS A 847 10.51 -25.48 8.85
N GLU A 848 10.82 -26.76 8.79
CA GLU A 848 10.31 -27.78 9.71
C GLU A 848 10.86 -27.52 11.12
N ILE A 849 12.14 -27.16 11.23
CA ILE A 849 12.76 -26.78 12.51
C ILE A 849 12.12 -25.53 13.12
N ARG A 850 11.86 -24.48 12.32
CA ARG A 850 11.15 -23.28 12.80
C ARG A 850 9.74 -23.60 13.27
N GLN A 851 8.98 -24.41 12.54
CA GLN A 851 7.64 -24.83 12.96
C GLN A 851 7.66 -25.56 14.30
N LYS A 852 8.65 -26.44 14.53
CA LYS A 852 8.84 -27.08 15.83
C LYS A 852 9.17 -26.07 16.92
N LEU A 853 10.05 -25.10 16.67
CA LEU A 853 10.31 -24.02 17.63
C LEU A 853 9.05 -23.22 17.96
N TYR A 854 8.27 -22.82 16.96
CA TYR A 854 7.03 -22.04 17.14
C TYR A 854 5.97 -22.82 17.93
N SER A 855 5.91 -24.14 17.77
CA SER A 855 5.01 -24.99 18.57
C SER A 855 5.34 -25.01 20.07
N GLN A 856 6.50 -24.47 20.47
CA GLN A 856 6.91 -24.38 21.87
C GLN A 856 6.57 -23.03 22.52
N ASP A 857 5.79 -22.17 21.85
CA ASP A 857 5.26 -20.95 22.48
C ASP A 857 4.55 -21.30 23.80
N TYR A 858 4.87 -20.57 24.87
CA TYR A 858 4.41 -20.81 26.26
C TYR A 858 4.90 -22.11 26.93
N ILE A 859 5.69 -22.93 26.25
CA ILE A 859 6.24 -24.19 26.79
C ILE A 859 7.75 -24.04 27.04
N MET A 860 8.48 -23.58 26.03
CA MET A 860 9.90 -23.30 26.11
C MET A 860 10.12 -21.85 26.52
N ASP A 861 11.11 -21.61 27.39
CA ASP A 861 11.56 -20.27 27.71
C ASP A 861 11.91 -19.47 26.44
N VAL A 862 11.42 -18.24 26.33
CA VAL A 862 11.53 -17.44 25.10
C VAL A 862 12.98 -17.10 24.76
N GLU A 863 13.85 -16.91 25.76
CA GLU A 863 15.28 -16.67 25.51
C GLU A 863 15.95 -17.91 24.93
N CYS A 864 15.57 -19.10 25.39
CA CYS A 864 16.01 -20.36 24.78
C CYS A 864 15.51 -20.50 23.34
N GLN A 865 14.22 -20.23 23.09
CA GLN A 865 13.64 -20.29 21.74
C GLN A 865 14.38 -19.35 20.78
N TYR A 866 14.61 -18.10 21.18
CA TYR A 866 15.32 -17.10 20.37
C TYR A 866 16.80 -17.44 20.19
N LYS A 867 17.46 -18.03 21.18
CA LYS A 867 18.82 -18.56 21.04
C LYS A 867 18.89 -19.65 19.96
N LEU A 868 17.95 -20.59 19.94
CA LEU A 868 17.89 -21.65 18.93
C LEU A 868 17.56 -21.11 17.54
N ILE A 869 16.63 -20.15 17.43
CA ILE A 869 16.38 -19.44 16.17
C ILE A 869 17.66 -18.75 15.69
N GLY A 870 18.36 -18.03 16.57
CA GLY A 870 19.61 -17.34 16.25
C GLY A 870 20.71 -18.29 15.77
N LYS A 871 20.85 -19.48 16.37
CA LYS A 871 21.78 -20.52 15.89
C LYS A 871 21.44 -20.99 14.47
N LEU A 872 20.16 -21.22 14.18
CA LEU A 872 19.69 -21.61 12.86
C LEU A 872 19.97 -20.51 11.82
N GLU A 873 19.56 -19.28 12.10
CA GLU A 873 19.73 -18.16 11.16
C GLU A 873 21.21 -17.83 10.93
N TYR A 874 22.06 -17.94 11.95
CA TYR A 874 23.51 -17.75 11.81
C TYR A 874 24.14 -18.82 10.90
N THR A 875 23.74 -20.08 11.04
CA THR A 875 24.24 -21.19 10.22
C THR A 875 23.83 -21.02 8.75
N LEU A 876 22.59 -20.59 8.51
CA LEU A 876 22.10 -20.23 7.17
C LEU A 876 22.86 -19.04 6.60
N TYR A 877 23.09 -17.99 7.41
CA TYR A 877 23.87 -16.82 7.01
C TYR A 877 25.31 -17.21 6.62
N ALA A 878 25.99 -18.04 7.43
CA ALA A 878 27.35 -18.49 7.15
C ALA A 878 27.43 -19.25 5.82
N SER A 879 26.51 -20.19 5.59
CA SER A 879 26.40 -20.96 4.35
C SER A 879 26.13 -20.05 3.14
N THR A 880 25.20 -19.10 3.30
CA THR A 880 24.86 -18.10 2.28
C THR A 880 26.06 -17.23 1.93
N LYS A 881 26.77 -16.73 2.93
CA LYS A 881 27.96 -15.89 2.75
C LYS A 881 29.08 -16.65 2.05
N TRP A 882 29.27 -17.93 2.38
CA TRP A 882 30.25 -18.79 1.70
C TRP A 882 29.91 -18.93 0.22
N MET A 883 28.66 -19.26 -0.12
CA MET A 883 28.20 -19.37 -1.51
C MET A 883 28.40 -18.08 -2.30
N VAL A 884 27.97 -16.94 -1.77
CA VAL A 884 28.12 -15.63 -2.43
C VAL A 884 29.58 -15.24 -2.65
N LYS A 885 30.48 -15.73 -1.79
CA LYS A 885 31.91 -15.45 -1.90
C LYS A 885 32.59 -16.32 -2.95
N TYR A 886 32.33 -17.63 -2.94
CA TYR A 886 33.13 -18.62 -3.68
C TYR A 886 32.45 -19.19 -4.93
N LEU A 887 31.11 -19.20 -4.97
CA LEU A 887 30.38 -19.75 -6.13
C LEU A 887 30.05 -18.64 -7.13
N LYS A 888 30.15 -18.98 -8.42
CA LYS A 888 29.57 -18.20 -9.51
C LYS A 888 28.11 -18.59 -9.73
N LYS A 889 27.32 -17.71 -10.35
CA LYS A 889 25.89 -17.94 -10.65
C LYS A 889 25.61 -19.26 -11.37
N ASN A 890 26.46 -19.64 -12.32
CA ASN A 890 26.35 -20.88 -13.10
C ASN A 890 26.84 -22.14 -12.36
N GLN A 891 27.49 -22.00 -11.21
CA GLN A 891 27.93 -23.13 -10.37
C GLN A 891 26.91 -23.49 -9.29
N LEU A 892 25.85 -22.69 -9.13
CA LEU A 892 24.83 -22.89 -8.11
C LEU A 892 23.61 -23.59 -8.71
N ASP A 893 23.70 -24.92 -8.80
CA ASP A 893 22.59 -25.80 -9.16
C ASP A 893 21.80 -26.19 -7.89
N ALA A 894 20.56 -25.69 -7.81
CA ALA A 894 19.69 -25.95 -6.68
C ALA A 894 19.33 -27.44 -6.56
N THR A 895 19.10 -28.14 -7.66
CA THR A 895 18.68 -29.54 -7.64
C THR A 895 19.81 -30.41 -7.10
N HIS A 896 21.00 -30.27 -7.69
CA HIS A 896 22.19 -31.01 -7.28
C HIS A 896 22.53 -30.83 -5.79
N ILE A 897 22.45 -29.60 -5.26
CA ILE A 897 22.74 -29.37 -3.83
C ILE A 897 21.68 -30.05 -2.94
N LEU A 898 20.41 -30.02 -3.35
CA LEU A 898 19.32 -30.55 -2.54
C LEU A 898 19.25 -32.08 -2.53
N ASP A 899 19.77 -32.75 -3.55
CA ASP A 899 19.84 -34.23 -3.63
C ASP A 899 20.68 -34.82 -2.49
N HIS A 900 21.65 -34.08 -1.96
CA HIS A 900 22.49 -34.50 -0.83
C HIS A 900 21.83 -34.31 0.54
N LYS A 901 20.61 -33.79 0.63
CA LYS A 901 19.97 -33.45 1.91
C LYS A 901 19.84 -34.63 2.86
N GLU A 902 19.24 -35.73 2.40
CA GLU A 902 18.99 -36.90 3.27
C GLU A 902 20.30 -37.59 3.67
N GLU A 903 21.21 -37.74 2.70
CA GLU A 903 22.54 -38.32 2.91
C GLU A 903 23.35 -37.49 3.93
N LEU A 904 23.32 -36.16 3.84
CA LEU A 904 24.02 -35.25 4.76
C LEU A 904 23.62 -35.47 6.22
N PHE A 905 22.33 -35.51 6.52
CA PHE A 905 21.87 -35.67 7.90
C PHE A 905 22.17 -37.07 8.44
N SER A 906 22.02 -38.11 7.60
CA SER A 906 22.36 -39.47 8.00
C SER A 906 23.85 -39.62 8.32
N LEU A 907 24.73 -39.04 7.49
CA LEU A 907 26.17 -39.08 7.72
C LEU A 907 26.59 -38.29 8.96
N LEU A 908 26.04 -37.09 9.17
CA LEU A 908 26.34 -36.29 10.36
C LEU A 908 25.92 -36.99 11.66
N GLU A 909 24.81 -37.72 11.65
CA GLU A 909 24.38 -38.52 12.80
C GLU A 909 25.33 -39.69 13.09
N GLN A 910 25.88 -40.33 12.06
CA GLN A 910 26.82 -41.44 12.23
C GLN A 910 28.18 -40.99 12.76
N VAL A 911 28.70 -39.86 12.28
CA VAL A 911 30.04 -39.38 12.66
C VAL A 911 30.04 -38.63 13.99
N HIS A 912 28.92 -38.03 14.40
CA HIS A 912 28.86 -37.22 15.61
C HIS A 912 28.22 -37.99 16.79
N GLN A 913 29.05 -38.45 17.73
CA GLN A 913 28.62 -39.30 18.86
C GLN A 913 28.32 -38.54 20.17
N GLN A 914 28.22 -37.20 20.17
CA GLN A 914 27.90 -36.49 21.41
C GLN A 914 26.45 -36.71 21.84
N LYS A 915 26.22 -36.61 23.16
CA LYS A 915 24.89 -36.72 23.74
C LYS A 915 24.07 -35.48 23.37
N ALA A 916 22.96 -35.70 22.66
CA ALA A 916 22.05 -34.62 22.28
C ALA A 916 21.43 -33.93 23.51
N GLU A 917 21.43 -32.59 23.50
CA GLU A 917 20.67 -31.80 24.47
C GLU A 917 19.16 -31.99 24.20
N ASN A 918 18.39 -32.26 25.25
CA ASN A 918 16.96 -32.50 25.13
C ASN A 918 16.18 -31.18 25.20
N TYR A 919 16.18 -30.42 24.11
CA TYR A 919 15.44 -29.16 23.99
C TYR A 919 13.93 -29.36 23.93
N ILE A 920 13.47 -30.28 23.07
CA ILE A 920 12.05 -30.66 22.95
C ILE A 920 11.90 -32.12 23.37
N LYS A 921 11.13 -32.35 24.43
CA LYS A 921 10.92 -33.69 24.99
C LYS A 921 10.25 -34.60 23.96
N GLY A 922 10.93 -35.70 23.63
CA GLY A 922 10.42 -36.73 22.72
C GLY A 922 10.69 -36.48 21.23
N ASP A 923 11.35 -35.38 20.87
CA ASP A 923 11.70 -35.07 19.48
C ASP A 923 13.20 -35.30 19.23
N ALA A 924 13.57 -36.57 19.03
CA ALA A 924 14.97 -36.98 18.81
C ALA A 924 15.57 -36.28 17.57
N VAL A 925 14.81 -36.14 16.49
CA VAL A 925 15.28 -35.51 15.24
C VAL A 925 15.61 -34.04 15.46
N PHE A 926 14.76 -33.29 16.17
CA PHE A 926 15.01 -31.88 16.48
C PHE A 926 16.22 -31.69 17.40
N ASN A 927 16.32 -32.50 18.44
CA ASN A 927 17.43 -32.43 19.39
C ASN A 927 18.75 -32.80 18.72
N GLN A 928 18.74 -33.81 17.84
CA GLN A 928 19.90 -34.19 17.04
C GLN A 928 20.29 -33.08 16.06
N PHE A 929 19.32 -32.43 15.40
CA PHE A 929 19.58 -31.30 14.50
C PHE A 929 20.41 -30.20 15.19
N PHE A 930 20.02 -29.78 16.39
CA PHE A 930 20.76 -28.74 17.13
C PHE A 930 22.10 -29.21 17.72
N THR A 931 22.32 -30.51 17.79
CA THR A 931 23.61 -31.11 18.18
C THR A 931 24.61 -31.01 17.03
N VAL A 932 24.17 -31.21 15.78
CA VAL A 932 25.03 -31.14 14.58
C VAL A 932 24.99 -29.80 13.84
N ILE A 933 24.20 -28.83 14.30
CA ILE A 933 23.94 -27.57 13.57
C ILE A 933 25.21 -26.78 13.23
N ASP A 934 26.18 -26.77 14.14
CA ASP A 934 27.43 -26.03 13.94
C ASP A 934 28.30 -26.64 12.84
N TYR A 935 28.09 -27.91 12.48
CA TYR A 935 28.76 -28.58 11.36
C TYR A 935 28.06 -28.30 10.01
N LEU A 936 26.75 -28.01 10.03
CA LEU A 936 25.98 -27.74 8.80
C LEU A 936 26.51 -26.54 8.02
N ARG A 937 27.22 -25.60 8.67
CA ARG A 937 27.90 -24.49 7.97
C ARG A 937 28.90 -24.95 6.91
N PHE A 938 29.43 -26.18 7.03
CA PHE A 938 30.40 -26.77 6.12
C PHE A 938 29.76 -27.70 5.08
N ALA A 939 28.45 -27.93 5.15
CA ALA A 939 27.74 -28.83 4.25
C ALA A 939 27.90 -28.44 2.77
N ILE A 940 27.75 -27.16 2.45
CA ILE A 940 27.86 -26.68 1.06
C ILE A 940 29.29 -26.76 0.54
N PRO A 941 30.33 -26.34 1.30
CA PRO A 941 31.71 -26.66 0.96
C PRO A 941 31.93 -28.15 0.69
N ALA A 942 31.41 -29.04 1.53
CA ALA A 942 31.54 -30.49 1.36
C ALA A 942 30.87 -30.99 0.06
N ILE A 943 29.64 -30.55 -0.22
CA ILE A 943 28.94 -30.87 -1.48
C ILE A 943 29.73 -30.35 -2.69
N THR A 944 30.32 -29.16 -2.59
CA THR A 944 31.12 -28.57 -3.66
C THR A 944 32.39 -29.41 -3.92
N ILE A 945 33.08 -29.85 -2.87
CA ILE A 945 34.25 -30.73 -3.00
C ILE A 945 33.84 -32.07 -3.62
N LYS A 946 32.75 -32.67 -3.14
CA LYS A 946 32.20 -33.91 -3.71
C LYS A 946 31.88 -33.78 -5.19
N SER A 947 31.34 -32.64 -5.61
CA SER A 947 31.04 -32.36 -7.03
C SER A 947 32.30 -32.26 -7.90
N SER A 948 33.42 -31.88 -7.28
CA SER A 948 34.72 -31.71 -7.96
C SER A 948 35.66 -32.91 -7.87
N THR A 949 35.25 -34.00 -7.19
CA THR A 949 36.11 -35.16 -6.89
C THR A 949 35.36 -36.47 -7.16
N SER A 950 36.11 -37.56 -7.39
CA SER A 950 35.53 -38.90 -7.57
C SER A 950 35.20 -39.62 -6.26
N HIS A 951 35.64 -39.10 -5.11
CA HIS A 951 35.42 -39.68 -3.78
C HIS A 951 33.94 -39.68 -3.39
N SER A 952 33.53 -40.56 -2.46
CA SER A 952 32.12 -40.62 -2.03
C SER A 952 31.76 -39.41 -1.17
N PHE A 953 30.47 -39.07 -1.06
CA PHE A 953 30.06 -37.94 -0.19
C PHE A 953 30.36 -38.25 1.29
N LYS A 954 30.22 -39.53 1.68
CA LYS A 954 30.67 -40.06 2.96
C LYS A 954 32.13 -39.71 3.27
N ASP A 955 33.06 -39.99 2.35
CA ASP A 955 34.49 -39.72 2.56
C ASP A 955 34.74 -38.24 2.86
N VAL A 956 34.10 -37.37 2.06
CA VAL A 956 34.22 -35.92 2.23
C VAL A 956 33.68 -35.46 3.58
N VAL A 957 32.46 -35.88 3.96
CA VAL A 957 31.84 -35.47 5.23
C VAL A 957 32.62 -35.99 6.44
N THR A 958 33.10 -37.22 6.40
CA THR A 958 33.94 -37.80 7.46
C THR A 958 35.23 -37.00 7.63
N LEU A 959 35.95 -36.71 6.54
CA LEU A 959 37.19 -35.91 6.62
C LEU A 959 36.94 -34.49 7.10
N PHE A 960 35.85 -33.84 6.68
CA PHE A 960 35.44 -32.54 7.20
C PHE A 960 35.23 -32.61 8.72
N TYR A 961 34.50 -33.61 9.19
CA TYR A 961 34.25 -33.80 10.62
C TYR A 961 35.56 -33.98 11.40
N LEU A 962 36.44 -34.87 10.93
CA LEU A 962 37.74 -35.13 11.56
C LEU A 962 38.62 -33.87 11.61
N LEU A 963 38.68 -33.08 10.53
CA LEU A 963 39.44 -31.83 10.48
C LEU A 963 38.87 -30.75 11.40
N VAL A 964 37.54 -30.60 11.42
CA VAL A 964 36.86 -29.64 12.30
C VAL A 964 37.13 -29.96 13.77
N HIS A 965 37.15 -31.25 14.12
CA HIS A 965 37.46 -31.73 15.47
C HIS A 965 38.95 -31.60 15.80
N GLU A 966 39.83 -32.07 14.93
CA GLU A 966 41.30 -32.04 15.12
C GLU A 966 41.84 -30.63 15.35
N PHE A 967 41.28 -29.63 14.67
CA PHE A 967 41.72 -28.24 14.80
C PHE A 967 40.88 -27.39 15.76
N ASN A 968 39.99 -28.00 16.57
CA ASN A 968 39.08 -27.31 17.48
C ASN A 968 38.34 -26.12 16.81
N ILE A 969 37.96 -26.28 15.54
CA ILE A 969 37.44 -25.19 14.71
C ILE A 969 36.19 -24.56 15.31
N LEU A 970 35.30 -25.40 15.87
CA LEU A 970 34.07 -24.91 16.50
C LEU A 970 34.36 -24.05 17.73
N ASP A 971 35.33 -24.43 18.57
CA ASP A 971 35.70 -23.64 19.75
C ASP A 971 36.28 -22.28 19.38
N ILE A 972 37.08 -22.23 18.31
CA ILE A 972 37.61 -20.97 17.76
C ILE A 972 36.45 -20.08 17.27
N ILE A 973 35.48 -20.66 16.54
CA ILE A 973 34.30 -19.93 16.06
C ILE A 973 33.46 -19.41 17.24
N ILE A 974 33.26 -20.24 18.27
CA ILE A 974 32.50 -19.87 19.48
C ILE A 974 33.21 -18.73 20.21
N ALA A 975 34.54 -18.82 20.40
CA ALA A 975 35.34 -17.76 20.99
C ALA A 975 35.20 -16.47 20.17
N LEU A 976 35.34 -16.56 18.84
CA LEU A 976 35.23 -15.42 17.92
C LEU A 976 33.85 -14.76 17.94
N ASN A 977 32.79 -15.54 18.13
CA ASN A 977 31.42 -15.03 18.23
C ASN A 977 31.12 -14.33 19.57
N LYS A 978 31.86 -14.67 20.64
CA LYS A 978 31.79 -14.00 21.95
C LYS A 978 32.51 -12.66 21.96
N VAL A 979 33.46 -12.42 21.05
CA VAL A 979 34.19 -11.15 20.99
C VAL A 979 33.27 -9.98 20.64
N LYS A 980 33.35 -8.91 21.44
CA LYS A 980 32.71 -7.63 21.17
C LYS A 980 33.51 -6.88 20.10
N ILE A 981 32.86 -6.53 19.00
CA ILE A 981 33.46 -5.75 17.91
C ILE A 981 33.34 -4.28 18.26
N THR A 982 34.47 -3.61 18.49
CA THR A 982 34.50 -2.20 18.93
C THR A 982 34.84 -1.23 17.81
N ASN A 983 35.56 -1.70 16.79
CA ASN A 983 36.04 -0.87 15.69
C ASN A 983 36.06 -1.63 14.37
N ARG A 984 36.34 -0.92 13.27
CA ARG A 984 36.41 -1.50 11.92
C ARG A 984 37.51 -2.54 11.77
N ASN A 985 38.65 -2.40 12.46
CA ASN A 985 39.76 -3.35 12.38
C ASN A 985 39.37 -4.70 13.01
N ASP A 986 38.68 -4.69 14.16
CA ASP A 986 38.16 -5.92 14.78
C ASP A 986 37.25 -6.69 13.81
N MET A 987 36.39 -5.97 13.06
CA MET A 987 35.52 -6.57 12.06
C MET A 987 36.30 -7.15 10.88
N VAL A 988 37.37 -6.49 10.43
CA VAL A 988 38.25 -7.00 9.37
C VAL A 988 38.97 -8.26 9.84
N LEU A 989 39.56 -8.24 11.03
CA LEU A 989 40.24 -9.38 11.63
C LEU A 989 39.30 -10.58 11.80
N ARG A 990 38.08 -10.36 12.31
CA ARG A 990 37.05 -11.41 12.41
C ARG A 990 36.75 -12.06 11.07
N ASN A 991 36.58 -11.24 10.03
CA ASN A 991 36.31 -11.76 8.70
C ASN A 991 37.52 -12.50 8.13
N GLN A 992 38.75 -12.05 8.36
CA GLN A 992 39.96 -12.75 7.94
C GLN A 992 40.09 -14.11 8.64
N VAL A 993 39.91 -14.16 9.96
CA VAL A 993 39.93 -15.41 10.75
C VAL A 993 38.93 -16.42 10.20
N LEU A 994 37.67 -16.02 9.96
CA LEU A 994 36.67 -16.92 9.39
C LEU A 994 37.07 -17.44 8.00
N GLN A 995 37.74 -16.62 7.19
CA GLN A 995 38.22 -17.04 5.87
C GLN A 995 39.35 -18.05 5.96
N PHE A 996 40.27 -17.87 6.91
CA PHE A 996 41.34 -18.82 7.16
C PHE A 996 40.80 -20.14 7.69
N ILE A 997 39.83 -20.11 8.59
CA ILE A 997 39.12 -21.32 9.03
C ILE A 997 38.48 -22.05 7.84
N ASP A 998 37.71 -21.34 7.01
CA ASP A 998 37.08 -21.95 5.84
C ASP A 998 38.14 -22.51 4.87
N PHE A 999 39.26 -21.82 4.69
CA PHE A 999 40.37 -22.27 3.84
C PHE A 999 41.04 -23.53 4.41
N ILE A 1000 41.41 -23.55 5.69
CA ILE A 1000 42.06 -24.70 6.35
C ILE A 1000 41.21 -25.94 6.15
N VAL A 1001 39.92 -25.86 6.51
CA VAL A 1001 39.04 -27.04 6.45
C VAL A 1001 38.84 -27.50 5.00
N VAL A 1002 38.60 -26.59 4.06
CA VAL A 1002 38.34 -26.96 2.65
C VAL A 1002 39.60 -27.47 1.95
N ASP A 1003 40.74 -26.78 2.11
CA ASP A 1003 42.01 -27.12 1.44
C ASP A 1003 42.57 -28.44 1.95
N TYR A 1004 42.60 -28.64 3.28
CA TYR A 1004 43.10 -29.89 3.85
C TYR A 1004 42.17 -31.06 3.60
N THR A 1005 40.85 -30.85 3.50
CA THR A 1005 39.96 -31.92 3.04
C THR A 1005 40.39 -32.40 1.65
N LYS A 1006 40.68 -31.49 0.71
CA LYS A 1006 41.14 -31.87 -0.63
C LYS A 1006 42.49 -32.58 -0.61
N LYS A 1007 43.47 -32.04 0.13
CA LYS A 1007 44.80 -32.67 0.25
C LYS A 1007 44.73 -34.10 0.80
N ILE A 1008 43.88 -34.34 1.80
CA ILE A 1008 43.73 -35.67 2.39
C ILE A 1008 42.97 -36.60 1.43
N LEU A 1009 41.97 -36.12 0.70
CA LEU A 1009 41.32 -36.89 -0.37
C LEU A 1009 42.33 -37.28 -1.47
N ASP A 1010 43.17 -36.34 -1.91
CA ASP A 1010 44.22 -36.61 -2.91
C ASP A 1010 45.29 -37.58 -2.39
N PHE A 1011 45.52 -37.63 -1.07
CA PHE A 1011 46.41 -38.58 -0.41
C PHE A 1011 45.79 -39.96 -0.19
N GLN A 1012 44.45 -40.03 -0.06
CA GLN A 1012 43.70 -41.26 0.22
C GLN A 1012 43.94 -42.29 -0.88
N ARG A 1013 44.36 -43.49 -0.49
CA ARG A 1013 44.57 -44.59 -1.43
C ARG A 1013 43.23 -45.19 -1.86
N MET A 1014 43.22 -45.83 -3.03
CA MET A 1014 42.04 -46.56 -3.51
C MET A 1014 41.58 -47.60 -2.47
N ASN A 1015 40.31 -47.53 -2.07
CA ASN A 1015 39.66 -48.37 -1.04
C ASN A 1015 40.19 -48.20 0.40
N GLU A 1016 40.94 -47.14 0.70
CA GLU A 1016 41.31 -46.79 2.07
C GLU A 1016 40.15 -46.06 2.76
N GLU A 1017 39.76 -46.46 3.97
CA GLU A 1017 38.73 -45.72 4.73
C GLU A 1017 39.23 -44.31 5.09
N PRO A 1018 38.36 -43.29 5.08
CA PRO A 1018 38.75 -41.89 5.28
C PRO A 1018 39.42 -41.64 6.64
N GLU A 1019 39.02 -42.34 7.71
CA GLU A 1019 39.64 -42.23 9.03
C GLU A 1019 41.10 -42.72 9.04
N ILE A 1020 41.39 -43.75 8.24
CA ILE A 1020 42.73 -44.32 8.09
C ILE A 1020 43.59 -43.37 7.26
N ALA A 1021 43.07 -42.87 6.14
CA ALA A 1021 43.75 -41.90 5.29
C ALA A 1021 44.09 -40.63 6.08
N PHE A 1022 43.16 -40.13 6.89
CA PHE A 1022 43.38 -38.99 7.79
C PHE A 1022 44.51 -39.26 8.79
N SER A 1023 44.47 -40.40 9.47
CA SER A 1023 45.50 -40.80 10.45
C SER A 1023 46.88 -40.94 9.80
N ASN A 1024 46.94 -41.53 8.60
CA ASN A 1024 48.16 -41.69 7.82
C ASN A 1024 48.72 -40.34 7.35
N TYR A 1025 47.84 -39.43 6.91
CA TYR A 1025 48.24 -38.08 6.52
C TYR A 1025 48.81 -37.30 7.70
N ILE A 1026 48.14 -37.30 8.86
CA ILE A 1026 48.64 -36.64 10.08
C ILE A 1026 50.00 -37.23 10.50
N ASN A 1027 50.17 -38.55 10.42
CA ASN A 1027 51.45 -39.19 10.75
C ASN A 1027 52.56 -38.82 9.76
N ASN A 1028 52.24 -38.65 8.47
CA ASN A 1028 53.18 -38.19 7.46
C ASN A 1028 53.61 -36.73 7.72
N GLU A 1029 52.67 -35.88 8.12
CA GLU A 1029 52.86 -34.45 8.41
C GLU A 1029 53.00 -34.14 9.91
N LYS A 1030 53.49 -35.11 10.70
CA LYS A 1030 53.43 -35.06 12.18
C LYS A 1030 54.07 -33.81 12.79
N ASP A 1031 55.16 -33.31 12.21
CA ASP A 1031 55.89 -32.15 12.74
C ASP A 1031 55.10 -30.85 12.54
N ILE A 1032 54.31 -30.77 11.47
CA ILE A 1032 53.40 -29.65 11.18
C ILE A 1032 52.21 -29.70 12.14
N PHE A 1033 51.54 -30.85 12.24
CA PHE A 1033 50.36 -31.01 13.11
C PHE A 1033 50.69 -30.88 14.60
N TYR A 1034 51.88 -31.31 15.03
CA TYR A 1034 52.35 -31.09 16.40
C TYR A 1034 52.43 -29.61 16.76
N LYS A 1035 53.01 -28.78 15.87
CA LYS A 1035 53.07 -27.32 16.07
C LYS A 1035 51.67 -26.68 16.10
N VAL A 1036 50.77 -27.15 15.25
CA VAL A 1036 49.38 -26.67 15.23
C VAL A 1036 48.67 -27.02 16.54
N ARG A 1037 48.80 -28.26 17.03
CA ARG A 1037 48.25 -28.69 18.32
C ARG A 1037 48.80 -27.91 19.50
N ASP A 1038 50.12 -27.71 19.56
CA ASP A 1038 50.76 -26.94 20.65
C ASP A 1038 50.23 -25.50 20.74
N ASN A 1039 50.06 -24.84 19.58
CA ASN A 1039 49.45 -23.51 19.49
C ASN A 1039 47.97 -23.53 19.90
N LEU A 1040 47.22 -24.58 19.53
CA LEU A 1040 45.81 -24.74 19.89
C LEU A 1040 45.63 -24.98 21.39
N ASP A 1041 46.41 -25.88 21.99
CA ASP A 1041 46.34 -26.18 23.43
C ASP A 1041 46.68 -24.94 24.26
N THR A 1042 47.69 -24.19 23.83
CA THR A 1042 48.03 -22.89 24.43
C THR A 1042 46.88 -21.89 24.30
N PHE A 1043 46.21 -21.84 23.15
CA PHE A 1043 45.03 -20.99 22.97
C PHE A 1043 43.85 -21.45 23.84
N MET A 1044 43.64 -22.76 23.97
CA MET A 1044 42.49 -23.31 24.68
C MET A 1044 42.52 -23.04 26.18
N THR A 1045 43.70 -23.00 26.78
CA THR A 1045 43.91 -22.74 28.22
C THR A 1045 43.76 -21.27 28.64
N LYS A 1046 43.66 -20.32 27.70
CA LYS A 1046 43.48 -18.91 28.02
C LYS A 1046 42.08 -18.58 28.55
N GLU A 1047 42.01 -17.87 29.67
CA GLU A 1047 40.75 -17.42 30.28
C GLU A 1047 40.01 -16.35 29.46
N ASN A 1048 40.76 -15.38 28.90
CA ASN A 1048 40.23 -14.37 27.98
C ASN A 1048 40.80 -14.63 26.59
N LYS A 1049 39.93 -14.62 25.57
CA LYS A 1049 40.27 -14.84 24.16
C LYS A 1049 39.77 -13.64 23.35
N ASP A 1050 40.61 -12.61 23.22
CA ASP A 1050 40.23 -11.42 22.45
C ASP A 1050 40.39 -11.62 20.91
N ILE A 1051 39.93 -10.65 20.10
CA ILE A 1051 40.02 -10.75 18.64
C ILE A 1051 41.47 -10.93 18.15
N LYS A 1052 42.43 -10.28 18.81
CA LYS A 1052 43.84 -10.27 18.39
C LYS A 1052 44.45 -11.63 18.68
N GLU A 1053 44.20 -12.19 19.86
CA GLU A 1053 44.68 -13.51 20.23
C GLU A 1053 44.13 -14.60 19.31
N ILE A 1054 42.82 -14.59 19.06
CA ILE A 1054 42.20 -15.53 18.12
C ILE A 1054 42.84 -15.40 16.74
N THR A 1055 43.09 -14.16 16.30
CA THR A 1055 43.72 -13.91 15.00
C THR A 1055 45.16 -14.39 14.96
N VAL A 1056 45.95 -14.17 16.01
CA VAL A 1056 47.33 -14.66 16.11
C VAL A 1056 47.35 -16.18 16.06
N THR A 1057 46.51 -16.87 16.85
CA THR A 1057 46.43 -18.33 16.85
C THR A 1057 46.08 -18.85 15.46
N VAL A 1058 45.04 -18.32 14.82
CA VAL A 1058 44.61 -18.80 13.49
C VAL A 1058 45.65 -18.47 12.42
N ASN A 1059 46.34 -17.34 12.51
CA ASN A 1059 47.45 -17.02 11.61
C ASN A 1059 48.65 -17.95 11.81
N GLN A 1060 48.99 -18.31 13.05
CA GLN A 1060 50.05 -19.27 13.34
C GLN A 1060 49.70 -20.66 12.83
N MET A 1061 48.43 -21.07 12.93
CA MET A 1061 47.95 -22.30 12.30
C MET A 1061 48.13 -22.22 10.79
N MET A 1062 47.63 -21.16 10.15
CA MET A 1062 47.80 -20.94 8.71
C MET A 1062 49.26 -20.98 8.26
N VAL A 1063 50.16 -20.31 8.98
CA VAL A 1063 51.60 -20.30 8.66
C VAL A 1063 52.25 -21.67 8.89
N SER A 1064 51.79 -22.43 9.88
CA SER A 1064 52.29 -23.79 10.09
C SER A 1064 51.79 -24.76 9.02
N LEU A 1065 50.62 -24.49 8.44
CA LEU A 1065 49.92 -25.30 7.44
C LEU A 1065 50.22 -24.89 5.99
N LEU A 1066 50.98 -23.81 5.75
CA LEU A 1066 51.46 -23.35 4.44
C LEU A 1066 52.94 -23.69 4.29
#